data_AF-A0A8H4UL22-F1
#
_entry.id   AF-A0A8H4UL22-F1
#
_cell.length_a   1.000
_cell.length_b   1.000
_cell.length_c   1.000
_cell.angle_alpha   90.00
_cell.angle_beta   90.00
_cell.angle_gamma   90.00
#
_symmetry.space_group_name_H-M   'P 1'
#
loop_
_entity.id
_entity.type
_entity.pdbx_description
1 polymer ?
#
loop_
_entity_poly.entity_id
_entity_poly.type
_entity_poly.pdbx_seq_one_letter_code
_entity_poly.pdbx_strand_id
1 'polypeptide(L)'
;MEAAASIVAFVQVASEITKCIIKFNKLWEEASDLPQDLKDLFEGLNDYLILFEELKEQLEFDNVSTTTQSSSGIARSFNASLKARDILQELVKEMSCKVLSKKDGFQRIFTSLKLATKKEKLERFQKRLKRSMSLLHISIAIYHIATTRRTTETIVSRVTTGFSQQLESIQYTHVPSVTTMEESETKLVKKEKSYGPLTNPSRKAITSSRVYTPSQTGRFAIAYTRGTGSWHAYLQLPSWVSQSVHIFQSCPNISGWSFNYRVYNIVPSDSEIITRIKKGDESGVLELFSSRRASPFDRDASGDSLLYLLLKRGLEETLCEVVGEARQSPLYPLIYEPSREALDADWEKIVNLFQNHLQDPEDLPIARLFDFRLEFTHSDEYVFIFRERFMPKYYTWPIRMRFEAVRLGSFYMKKARNLPRLLSEDLIVTKSDVSLSTHEKLSLVHSAAVSLGIRFADEALPYKRAEFQWPLYTDSWHDFVLQVVAAAEVEDLHSIECVSPWDVYHVPQWRGTPLISLLGGALCYLSPDVSFFHWSSVFRQTLHQWLEDILLVGMDLLEYGERERKLLHNELRGAFDADAIASSRTLTREIRAKASYDSKESEAVRNGWTERHWVPIRIIDLKIGKDIQDWDILWAPEFEHMASNMATRPAKKAGTWYSEGADVLRIELEGFLADVPDSIDGAPLPVSGARVVIAPHAGYSYSGSCAAWAYKALDLSRAKRVFVLGPSHTYILEGCAATTFSKYATPFGDLTIDQELAKTIEDAAYMEPMPQSNEVDEHSLEMHMPYLYLRCEQTFRTPERFPKIVPILVGINKGREEKAIGKVLLPYLKDPENAFIISSDFCHWGHRFSYMVHSPSNKPDNLVRLRKNDSAPTGPPIHETIRIIDEEAMDAVKSGSHDAFLATLRQTGNTVCGRHPIGVMMAALELLGKVPEFKGKGRFSVIQYKRSNLVSEPYDFSVSYVSAYAVL
;
A
#
# COMPACT_ATOMS: atom_id res chain seq x y z
N MET A 1 -11.74 -39.26 24.03
CA MET A 1 -13.22 -39.46 24.01
C MET A 1 -14.00 -38.17 24.25
N GLU A 2 -13.59 -37.26 25.16
CA GLU A 2 -14.33 -36.01 25.44
C GLU A 2 -14.42 -35.02 24.27
N ALA A 3 -13.42 -34.95 23.38
CA ALA A 3 -13.44 -34.05 22.21
C ALA A 3 -14.43 -34.49 21.12
N ALA A 4 -14.49 -35.79 20.82
CA ALA A 4 -15.49 -36.35 19.89
C ALA A 4 -16.92 -36.19 20.43
N ALA A 5 -17.11 -36.38 21.75
CA ALA A 5 -18.40 -36.11 22.41
C ALA A 5 -18.81 -34.62 22.35
N SER A 6 -17.84 -33.69 22.37
CA SER A 6 -18.09 -32.24 22.28
C SER A 6 -18.46 -31.78 20.87
N ILE A 7 -17.87 -32.38 19.82
CA ILE A 7 -18.19 -32.08 18.41
C ILE A 7 -19.57 -32.62 18.04
N VAL A 8 -19.88 -33.87 18.43
CA VAL A 8 -21.23 -34.45 18.25
C VAL A 8 -22.28 -33.61 18.98
N ALA A 9 -21.98 -33.17 20.21
CA ALA A 9 -22.86 -32.26 20.95
C ALA A 9 -23.03 -30.90 20.25
N PHE A 10 -21.97 -30.34 19.65
CA PHE A 10 -22.05 -29.08 18.89
C PHE A 10 -22.91 -29.22 17.64
N VAL A 11 -22.72 -30.29 16.86
CA VAL A 11 -23.55 -30.60 15.67
C VAL A 11 -25.02 -30.77 16.04
N GLN A 12 -25.30 -31.41 17.17
CA GLN A 12 -26.66 -31.56 17.69
C GLN A 12 -27.28 -30.21 18.09
N VAL A 13 -26.52 -29.33 18.74
CA VAL A 13 -26.95 -27.97 19.10
C VAL A 13 -27.17 -27.10 17.87
N ALA A 14 -26.29 -27.18 16.86
CA ALA A 14 -26.43 -26.49 15.59
C ALA A 14 -27.73 -26.91 14.88
N SER A 15 -28.01 -28.22 14.81
CA SER A 15 -29.27 -28.74 14.25
C SER A 15 -30.51 -28.25 15.02
N GLU A 16 -30.42 -28.12 16.35
CA GLU A 16 -31.50 -27.56 17.16
C GLU A 16 -31.71 -26.06 16.92
N ILE A 17 -30.64 -25.29 16.70
CA ILE A 17 -30.71 -23.86 16.33
C ILE A 17 -31.37 -23.72 14.96
N THR A 18 -30.93 -24.47 13.95
CA THR A 18 -31.53 -24.48 12.61
C THR A 18 -33.03 -24.78 12.66
N LYS A 19 -33.44 -25.79 13.44
CA LYS A 19 -34.87 -26.10 13.66
C LYS A 19 -35.64 -24.94 14.30
N CYS A 20 -35.01 -24.19 15.21
CA CYS A 20 -35.65 -23.03 15.82
C CYS A 20 -35.79 -21.88 14.82
N ILE A 21 -34.79 -21.63 13.98
CA ILE A 21 -34.82 -20.59 12.94
C ILE A 21 -35.90 -20.92 11.91
N ILE A 22 -35.97 -22.15 11.39
CA ILE A 22 -37.02 -22.60 10.48
C ILE A 22 -38.41 -22.42 11.11
N LYS A 23 -38.56 -22.78 12.38
CA LYS A 23 -39.83 -22.64 13.09
C LYS A 23 -40.21 -21.18 13.34
N PHE A 24 -39.23 -20.29 13.53
CA PHE A 24 -39.45 -18.85 13.54
C PHE A 24 -39.90 -18.32 12.18
N ASN A 25 -39.24 -18.75 11.10
CA ASN A 25 -39.56 -18.31 9.75
C ASN A 25 -40.98 -18.73 9.33
N LYS A 26 -41.41 -19.93 9.75
CA LYS A 26 -42.80 -20.37 9.51
C LYS A 26 -43.82 -19.53 10.30
N LEU A 27 -43.51 -19.21 11.56
CA LEU A 27 -44.37 -18.33 12.39
C LEU A 27 -44.35 -16.87 11.91
N TRP A 28 -43.31 -16.49 11.16
CA TRP A 28 -43.11 -15.20 10.51
C TRP A 28 -43.98 -15.04 9.26
N GLU A 29 -43.97 -16.02 8.37
CA GLU A 29 -44.77 -16.03 7.13
C GLU A 29 -46.29 -15.95 7.41
N GLU A 30 -46.74 -16.49 8.55
CA GLU A 30 -48.13 -16.43 8.99
C GLU A 30 -48.55 -15.02 9.52
N ALA A 31 -47.61 -14.07 9.67
CA ALA A 31 -47.83 -12.77 10.31
C ALA A 31 -47.66 -11.59 9.34
N SER A 32 -48.75 -11.16 8.71
CA SER A 32 -48.74 -10.21 7.57
C SER A 32 -48.40 -8.74 7.89
N ASP A 33 -48.32 -8.34 9.17
CA ASP A 33 -48.50 -6.92 9.59
C ASP A 33 -47.49 -6.45 10.67
N LEU A 34 -46.21 -6.85 10.55
CA LEU A 34 -45.13 -6.54 11.52
C LEU A 34 -44.33 -5.25 11.21
N PRO A 35 -43.81 -4.54 12.24
CA PRO A 35 -42.90 -3.40 12.07
C PRO A 35 -41.60 -3.78 11.36
N GLN A 36 -41.05 -2.86 10.56
CA GLN A 36 -39.86 -3.07 9.74
C GLN A 36 -38.65 -3.54 10.56
N ASP A 37 -38.41 -2.97 11.75
CA ASP A 37 -37.29 -3.38 12.62
C ASP A 37 -37.31 -4.86 13.03
N LEU A 38 -38.48 -5.52 13.01
CA LEU A 38 -38.57 -6.97 13.23
C LEU A 38 -38.34 -7.75 11.95
N LYS A 39 -38.78 -7.24 10.78
CA LYS A 39 -38.48 -7.82 9.45
C LYS A 39 -36.97 -8.00 9.30
N ASP A 40 -36.23 -6.92 9.50
CA ASP A 40 -34.78 -6.90 9.35
C ASP A 40 -34.07 -7.87 10.32
N LEU A 41 -34.61 -8.05 11.53
CA LEU A 41 -34.06 -9.01 12.51
C LEU A 41 -34.36 -10.46 12.17
N PHE A 42 -35.47 -10.75 11.51
CA PHE A 42 -35.82 -12.10 11.07
C PHE A 42 -35.06 -12.48 9.81
N GLU A 43 -34.91 -11.56 8.85
CA GLU A 43 -34.04 -11.71 7.69
C GLU A 43 -32.60 -11.98 8.14
N GLY A 44 -32.07 -11.15 9.03
CA GLY A 44 -30.73 -11.35 9.59
C GLY A 44 -30.58 -12.64 10.42
N LEU A 45 -31.66 -13.26 10.91
CA LEU A 45 -31.61 -14.56 11.59
C LEU A 45 -31.54 -15.72 10.57
N ASN A 46 -32.20 -15.58 9.41
CA ASN A 46 -32.14 -16.56 8.33
C ASN A 46 -30.74 -16.63 7.71
N ASP A 47 -30.00 -15.52 7.66
CA ASP A 47 -28.61 -15.51 7.18
C ASP A 47 -27.69 -16.44 8.00
N TYR A 48 -27.96 -16.63 9.29
CA TYR A 48 -27.22 -17.57 10.13
C TYR A 48 -27.50 -19.03 9.79
N LEU A 49 -28.59 -19.36 9.09
CA LEU A 49 -28.92 -20.74 8.74
C LEU A 49 -27.87 -21.33 7.79
N ILE A 50 -27.45 -20.55 6.80
CA ILE A 50 -26.39 -20.89 5.84
C ILE A 50 -25.05 -21.11 6.57
N LEU A 51 -24.71 -20.19 7.49
CA LEU A 51 -23.46 -20.24 8.24
C LEU A 51 -23.37 -21.46 9.16
N PHE A 52 -24.47 -21.87 9.80
CA PHE A 52 -24.48 -23.06 10.67
C PHE A 52 -24.50 -24.38 9.88
N GLU A 53 -25.05 -24.39 8.67
CA GLU A 53 -24.95 -25.54 7.77
C GLU A 53 -23.50 -25.73 7.29
N GLU A 54 -22.82 -24.66 6.88
CA GLU A 54 -21.40 -24.69 6.48
C GLU A 54 -20.49 -25.12 7.65
N LEU A 55 -20.71 -24.56 8.85
CA LEU A 55 -19.98 -24.95 10.06
C LEU A 55 -20.15 -26.42 10.43
N LYS A 56 -21.33 -26.97 10.17
CA LYS A 56 -21.63 -28.38 10.42
C LYS A 56 -20.85 -29.29 9.46
N GLU A 57 -20.83 -28.95 8.17
CA GLU A 57 -20.07 -29.71 7.17
C GLU A 57 -18.56 -29.67 7.43
N GLN A 58 -18.03 -28.50 7.80
CA GLN A 58 -16.62 -28.33 8.15
C GLN A 58 -16.20 -29.16 9.39
N LEU A 59 -17.07 -29.23 10.41
CA LEU A 59 -16.84 -30.04 11.61
C LEU A 59 -16.92 -31.55 11.36
N GLU A 60 -17.76 -31.98 10.41
CA GLU A 60 -17.84 -33.38 9.99
C GLU A 60 -16.58 -33.79 9.18
N PHE A 61 -15.98 -32.87 8.42
CA PHE A 61 -14.70 -33.07 7.72
C PHE A 61 -13.50 -33.20 8.67
N ASP A 62 -13.41 -32.32 9.68
CA ASP A 62 -12.33 -32.32 10.68
C ASP A 62 -12.28 -33.60 11.56
N ASN A 63 -13.41 -34.31 11.71
CA ASN A 63 -13.49 -35.58 12.45
C ASN A 63 -12.63 -36.71 11.84
N VAL A 64 -12.26 -36.59 10.56
CA VAL A 64 -11.51 -37.64 9.83
C VAL A 64 -10.00 -37.52 10.04
N SER A 65 -9.49 -36.37 10.49
CA SER A 65 -8.06 -36.04 10.32
C SER A 65 -7.17 -35.90 11.56
N THR A 66 -7.61 -35.90 12.83
CA THR A 66 -6.64 -36.03 13.96
C THR A 66 -7.20 -36.32 15.36
N THR A 67 -6.34 -37.00 16.13
CA THR A 67 -6.43 -37.38 17.54
C THR A 67 -6.33 -36.17 18.50
N THR A 68 -7.38 -35.95 19.29
CA THR A 68 -7.43 -35.30 20.63
C THR A 68 -6.43 -34.19 20.98
N GLN A 69 -6.89 -32.93 20.98
CA GLN A 69 -6.71 -31.98 22.09
C GLN A 69 -7.89 -30.98 22.10
N SER A 70 -8.61 -30.89 23.23
CA SER A 70 -9.77 -30.00 23.38
C SER A 70 -9.31 -28.55 23.45
N SER A 71 -9.52 -27.77 22.40
CA SER A 71 -9.23 -26.34 22.46
C SER A 71 -10.28 -25.66 23.35
N SER A 72 -9.82 -24.86 24.33
CA SER A 72 -10.72 -24.11 25.22
C SER A 72 -11.60 -23.09 24.47
N GLY A 73 -11.26 -22.77 23.21
CA GLY A 73 -12.03 -21.91 22.31
C GLY A 73 -13.28 -22.59 21.73
N ILE A 74 -13.16 -23.84 21.27
CA ILE A 74 -14.32 -24.61 20.74
C ILE A 74 -15.34 -24.87 21.85
N ALA A 75 -14.90 -25.16 23.07
CA ALA A 75 -15.79 -25.29 24.23
C ALA A 75 -16.53 -23.97 24.59
N ARG A 76 -15.89 -22.81 24.36
CA ARG A 76 -16.53 -21.49 24.56
C ARG A 76 -17.51 -21.14 23.45
N SER A 77 -17.17 -21.46 22.20
CA SER A 77 -18.09 -21.38 21.05
C SER A 77 -19.33 -22.26 21.29
N PHE A 78 -19.13 -23.51 21.69
CA PHE A 78 -20.21 -24.42 22.07
C PHE A 78 -21.11 -23.86 23.18
N ASN A 79 -20.53 -23.30 24.25
CA ASN A 79 -21.30 -22.68 25.33
C ASN A 79 -22.08 -21.42 24.89
N ALA A 80 -21.56 -20.64 23.94
CA ALA A 80 -22.27 -19.50 23.36
C ALA A 80 -23.43 -19.96 22.48
N SER A 81 -23.22 -21.01 21.67
CA SER A 81 -24.26 -21.66 20.86
C SER A 81 -25.38 -22.25 21.73
N LEU A 82 -25.06 -22.93 22.84
CA LEU A 82 -26.04 -23.44 23.80
C LEU A 82 -26.92 -22.31 24.37
N LYS A 83 -26.32 -21.20 24.80
CA LYS A 83 -27.06 -20.05 25.34
C LYS A 83 -27.95 -19.40 24.27
N ALA A 84 -27.47 -19.30 23.03
CA ALA A 84 -28.24 -18.76 21.92
C ALA A 84 -29.44 -19.66 21.58
N ARG A 85 -29.21 -20.98 21.52
CA ARG A 85 -30.24 -22.00 21.33
C ARG A 85 -31.33 -21.88 22.39
N ASP A 86 -30.97 -21.84 23.67
CA ASP A 86 -31.94 -21.79 24.76
C ASP A 86 -32.83 -20.55 24.67
N ILE A 87 -32.24 -19.39 24.35
CA ILE A 87 -32.99 -18.14 24.13
C ILE A 87 -33.92 -18.27 22.93
N LEU A 88 -33.46 -18.85 21.80
CA LEU A 88 -34.31 -19.05 20.62
C LEU A 88 -35.47 -20.01 20.91
N GLN A 89 -35.21 -21.14 21.59
CA GLN A 89 -36.23 -22.11 21.96
C GLN A 89 -37.30 -21.49 22.87
N GLU A 90 -36.90 -20.69 23.86
CA GLU A 90 -37.84 -19.95 24.71
C GLU A 90 -38.69 -18.97 23.91
N LEU A 91 -38.07 -18.20 23.00
CA LEU A 91 -38.79 -17.23 22.17
C LEU A 91 -39.75 -17.93 21.19
N VAL A 92 -39.37 -19.07 20.58
CA VAL A 92 -40.25 -19.90 19.74
C VAL A 92 -41.43 -20.41 20.56
N LYS A 93 -41.19 -20.87 21.79
CA LYS A 93 -42.22 -21.38 22.69
C LYS A 93 -43.19 -20.28 23.11
N GLU A 94 -42.69 -19.09 23.45
CA GLU A 94 -43.51 -17.92 23.78
C GLU A 94 -44.38 -17.45 22.60
N MET A 95 -43.86 -17.55 21.38
CA MET A 95 -44.60 -17.24 20.15
C MET A 95 -45.66 -18.34 19.89
N SER A 96 -45.27 -19.62 19.93
CA SER A 96 -46.15 -20.77 19.68
C SER A 96 -47.29 -20.91 20.71
N CYS A 97 -47.03 -20.71 22.01
CA CYS A 97 -48.05 -20.80 23.06
C CYS A 97 -49.13 -19.72 22.96
N LYS A 98 -48.84 -18.58 22.32
CA LYS A 98 -49.82 -17.52 22.08
C LYS A 98 -50.63 -17.75 20.81
N VAL A 99 -50.07 -18.44 19.82
CA VAL A 99 -50.74 -18.81 18.56
C VAL A 99 -51.78 -19.91 18.75
N LEU A 100 -51.52 -20.87 19.66
CA LEU A 100 -52.41 -22.01 19.90
C LEU A 100 -53.62 -21.71 20.81
N SER A 101 -53.69 -20.54 21.45
CA SER A 101 -54.85 -20.13 22.26
C SER A 101 -55.90 -19.35 21.43
N LYS A 102 -56.87 -20.09 20.87
CA LYS A 102 -58.06 -19.69 20.08
C LYS A 102 -57.85 -19.29 18.61
N LYS A 103 -58.75 -19.81 17.76
CA LYS A 103 -58.81 -19.71 16.28
C LYS A 103 -58.87 -18.29 15.69
N ASP A 104 -59.07 -17.25 16.49
CA ASP A 104 -59.00 -15.83 16.07
C ASP A 104 -57.80 -15.08 16.72
N GLY A 105 -56.77 -15.83 17.13
CA GLY A 105 -55.71 -15.34 18.00
C GLY A 105 -54.69 -14.42 17.32
N PHE A 106 -54.31 -14.64 16.06
CA PHE A 106 -53.16 -13.95 15.46
C PHE A 106 -53.41 -12.45 15.22
N GLN A 107 -54.58 -12.10 14.67
CA GLN A 107 -54.99 -10.69 14.54
C GLN A 107 -55.17 -10.02 15.90
N ARG A 108 -55.61 -10.77 16.94
CA ARG A 108 -55.75 -10.28 18.32
C ARG A 108 -54.44 -10.17 19.10
N ILE A 109 -53.41 -10.96 18.82
CA ILE A 109 -52.07 -10.81 19.43
C ILE A 109 -51.48 -9.47 19.02
N PHE A 110 -51.60 -9.11 17.74
CA PHE A 110 -51.09 -7.83 17.25
C PHE A 110 -52.01 -6.66 17.58
N THR A 111 -53.34 -6.81 17.54
CA THR A 111 -54.23 -5.75 18.07
C THR A 111 -54.16 -5.60 19.59
N SER A 112 -53.85 -6.64 20.37
CA SER A 112 -53.57 -6.50 21.82
C SER A 112 -52.18 -5.92 22.11
N LEU A 113 -51.18 -6.16 21.26
CA LEU A 113 -49.92 -5.40 21.21
C LEU A 113 -50.13 -3.93 20.83
N LYS A 114 -51.15 -3.64 20.00
CA LYS A 114 -51.51 -2.30 19.54
C LYS A 114 -52.42 -1.53 20.52
N LEU A 115 -53.17 -2.20 21.42
CA LEU A 115 -54.23 -1.54 22.21
C LEU A 115 -54.25 -1.74 23.75
N ALA A 116 -53.52 -2.68 24.37
CA ALA A 116 -53.36 -2.64 25.83
C ALA A 116 -52.22 -3.53 26.32
N THR A 117 -51.23 -2.91 26.96
CA THR A 117 -50.10 -3.49 27.73
C THR A 117 -48.83 -3.89 26.96
N LYS A 118 -47.86 -2.96 27.07
CA LYS A 118 -46.39 -3.15 27.09
C LYS A 118 -45.64 -3.11 25.75
N LYS A 119 -45.37 -1.88 25.28
CA LYS A 119 -44.18 -1.53 24.46
C LYS A 119 -42.90 -2.21 25.01
N GLU A 120 -42.77 -2.28 26.34
CA GLU A 120 -41.72 -3.03 27.05
C GLU A 120 -41.63 -4.52 26.70
N LYS A 121 -42.74 -5.21 26.39
CA LYS A 121 -42.72 -6.65 26.06
C LYS A 121 -42.19 -6.88 24.66
N LEU A 122 -42.54 -6.01 23.70
CA LEU A 122 -42.03 -6.06 22.33
C LEU A 122 -40.54 -5.71 22.30
N GLU A 123 -40.14 -4.64 22.99
CA GLU A 123 -38.73 -4.27 23.17
C GLU A 123 -37.94 -5.38 23.88
N ARG A 124 -38.53 -6.05 24.88
CA ARG A 124 -37.91 -7.21 25.53
C ARG A 124 -37.75 -8.41 24.60
N PHE A 125 -38.71 -8.66 23.72
CA PHE A 125 -38.63 -9.71 22.70
C PHE A 125 -37.52 -9.40 21.69
N GLN A 126 -37.53 -8.21 21.10
CA GLN A 126 -36.47 -7.74 20.18
C GLN A 126 -35.09 -7.78 20.84
N LYS A 127 -34.96 -7.35 22.10
CA LYS A 127 -33.69 -7.37 22.84
C LYS A 127 -33.19 -8.80 23.09
N ARG A 128 -34.08 -9.76 23.36
CA ARG A 128 -33.70 -11.18 23.53
C ARG A 128 -33.31 -11.81 22.19
N LEU A 129 -34.01 -11.48 21.11
CA LEU A 129 -33.68 -11.95 19.76
C LEU A 129 -32.31 -11.41 19.31
N LYS A 130 -32.10 -10.08 19.41
CA LYS A 130 -30.80 -9.44 19.16
C LYS A 130 -29.68 -10.04 20.01
N ARG A 131 -29.95 -10.34 21.29
CA ARG A 131 -28.98 -11.01 22.17
C ARG A 131 -28.64 -12.42 21.71
N SER A 132 -29.61 -13.17 21.19
CA SER A 132 -29.35 -14.51 20.65
C SER A 132 -28.51 -14.43 19.37
N MET A 133 -28.87 -13.57 18.42
CA MET A 133 -28.08 -13.34 17.20
C MET A 133 -26.65 -12.90 17.52
N SER A 134 -26.47 -12.01 18.50
CA SER A 134 -25.14 -11.61 18.96
C SER A 134 -24.35 -12.79 19.56
N LEU A 135 -24.99 -13.68 20.31
CA LEU A 135 -24.34 -14.89 20.84
C LEU A 135 -23.98 -15.89 19.73
N LEU A 136 -24.81 -16.03 18.69
CA LEU A 136 -24.50 -16.82 17.50
C LEU A 136 -23.30 -16.24 16.76
N HIS A 137 -23.29 -14.94 16.51
CA HIS A 137 -22.16 -14.25 15.88
C HIS A 137 -20.86 -14.43 16.67
N ILE A 138 -20.89 -14.23 17.99
CA ILE A 138 -19.74 -14.44 18.88
C ILE A 138 -19.29 -15.91 18.84
N SER A 139 -20.23 -16.86 18.79
CA SER A 139 -19.91 -18.29 18.69
C SER A 139 -19.13 -18.60 17.42
N ILE A 140 -19.56 -18.07 16.28
CA ILE A 140 -18.93 -18.24 14.97
C ILE A 140 -17.55 -17.57 14.96
N ALA A 141 -17.44 -16.34 15.44
CA ALA A 141 -16.17 -15.62 15.55
C ALA A 141 -15.15 -16.36 16.45
N ILE A 142 -15.59 -16.88 17.60
CA ILE A 142 -14.72 -17.67 18.49
C ILE A 142 -14.26 -18.96 17.81
N TYR A 143 -15.13 -19.59 17.02
CA TYR A 143 -14.79 -20.80 16.26
C TYR A 143 -13.71 -20.51 15.20
N HIS A 144 -13.88 -19.48 14.38
CA HIS A 144 -12.88 -19.08 13.38
C HIS A 144 -11.54 -18.68 14.01
N ILE A 145 -11.55 -17.99 15.15
CA ILE A 145 -10.32 -17.66 15.89
C ILE A 145 -9.62 -18.94 16.38
N ALA A 146 -10.39 -19.92 16.87
CA ALA A 146 -9.84 -21.18 17.36
C ALA A 146 -9.25 -22.04 16.23
N THR A 147 -9.86 -22.05 15.04
CA THR A 147 -9.33 -22.77 13.87
C THR A 147 -8.10 -22.07 13.28
N THR A 148 -8.10 -20.73 13.21
CA THR A 148 -6.94 -19.94 12.74
C THR A 148 -5.71 -20.06 13.65
N ARG A 149 -5.91 -20.28 14.96
CA ARG A 149 -4.79 -20.56 15.87
C ARG A 149 -4.16 -21.93 15.64
N ARG A 150 -4.95 -22.93 15.24
CA ARG A 150 -4.45 -24.28 14.93
C ARG A 150 -3.56 -24.29 13.70
N THR A 151 -3.90 -23.57 12.63
CA THR A 151 -3.05 -23.48 11.43
C THR A 151 -1.66 -22.92 11.77
N THR A 152 -1.58 -21.94 12.67
CA THR A 152 -0.30 -21.39 13.15
C THR A 152 0.53 -22.44 13.90
N GLU A 153 -0.09 -23.22 14.80
CA GLU A 153 0.58 -24.30 15.55
C GLU A 153 1.06 -25.42 14.62
N THR A 154 0.28 -25.77 13.59
CA THR A 154 0.66 -26.75 12.57
C THR A 154 1.86 -26.28 11.75
N ILE A 155 1.89 -25.01 11.32
CA ILE A 155 3.06 -24.42 10.63
C ILE A 155 4.30 -24.47 11.51
N VAL A 156 4.19 -24.07 12.78
CA VAL A 156 5.31 -24.11 13.74
C VAL A 156 5.82 -25.55 13.94
N SER A 157 4.91 -26.52 14.08
CA SER A 157 5.28 -27.93 14.20
C SER A 157 6.03 -28.42 12.95
N ARG A 158 5.56 -28.08 11.74
CA ARG A 158 6.22 -28.50 10.50
C ARG A 158 7.58 -27.86 10.29
N VAL A 159 7.71 -26.57 10.56
CA VAL A 159 9.02 -25.89 10.55
C VAL A 159 9.96 -26.59 11.51
N THR A 160 9.50 -26.90 12.73
CA THR A 160 10.31 -27.58 13.73
C THR A 160 10.70 -29.00 13.28
N THR A 161 9.76 -29.80 12.77
CA THR A 161 10.02 -31.16 12.26
C THR A 161 10.95 -31.16 11.05
N GLY A 162 10.75 -30.25 10.09
CA GLY A 162 11.59 -30.12 8.90
C GLY A 162 13.03 -29.70 9.24
N PHE A 163 13.18 -28.77 10.19
CA PHE A 163 14.50 -28.41 10.72
C PHE A 163 15.16 -29.55 11.49
N SER A 164 14.41 -30.29 12.32
CA SER A 164 14.92 -31.45 13.06
C SER A 164 15.39 -32.56 12.13
N GLN A 165 14.62 -32.90 11.08
CA GLN A 165 15.01 -33.91 10.10
C GLN A 165 16.26 -33.50 9.29
N GLN A 166 16.39 -32.21 8.95
CA GLN A 166 17.60 -31.70 8.29
C GLN A 166 18.82 -31.73 9.23
N LEU A 167 18.67 -31.38 10.50
CA LEU A 167 19.74 -31.49 11.51
C LEU A 167 20.18 -32.94 11.75
N GLU A 168 19.24 -33.88 11.75
CA GLU A 168 19.53 -35.32 11.85
C GLU A 168 20.27 -35.85 10.60
N SER A 169 19.93 -35.34 9.41
CA SER A 169 20.63 -35.72 8.15
C SER A 169 22.09 -35.24 8.08
N ILE A 170 22.44 -34.19 8.84
CA ILE A 170 23.81 -33.66 8.94
C ILE A 170 24.69 -34.53 9.87
N GLN A 171 24.10 -35.30 10.79
CA GLN A 171 24.86 -36.10 11.77
C GLN A 171 25.44 -37.43 11.21
N TYR A 172 25.10 -37.83 9.99
CA TYR A 172 25.65 -39.04 9.34
C TYR A 172 26.60 -38.70 8.17
N THR A 173 27.72 -38.06 8.44
CA THR A 173 28.94 -38.21 7.61
C THR A 173 30.15 -38.32 8.51
N HIS A 174 30.41 -39.56 8.97
CA HIS A 174 31.56 -39.90 9.81
C HIS A 174 32.81 -40.11 8.92
N VAL A 175 33.82 -39.28 9.19
CA VAL A 175 35.30 -39.47 9.09
C VAL A 175 35.92 -39.84 7.73
N PRO A 176 36.78 -38.97 7.14
CA PRO A 176 37.68 -39.36 6.05
C PRO A 176 38.92 -40.09 6.60
N SER A 177 39.14 -41.31 6.12
CA SER A 177 40.38 -42.06 6.28
C SER A 177 41.44 -41.52 5.33
N VAL A 178 42.56 -41.08 5.89
CA VAL A 178 43.78 -40.71 5.16
C VAL A 178 44.39 -41.97 4.52
N THR A 179 44.69 -41.94 3.22
CA THR A 179 45.79 -42.74 2.65
C THR A 179 46.38 -42.03 1.43
N THR A 180 47.69 -42.23 1.27
CA THR A 180 48.74 -41.39 0.69
C THR A 180 48.91 -41.44 -0.83
N MET A 181 49.43 -40.32 -1.35
CA MET A 181 50.23 -40.03 -2.56
C MET A 181 50.63 -41.17 -3.51
N GLU A 182 50.59 -40.91 -4.83
CA GLU A 182 51.79 -40.87 -5.71
C GLU A 182 51.50 -40.25 -7.10
N GLU A 183 52.55 -39.65 -7.68
CA GLU A 183 52.63 -38.81 -8.89
C GLU A 183 52.66 -39.61 -10.21
N SER A 184 52.30 -38.98 -11.33
CA SER A 184 53.14 -38.99 -12.56
C SER A 184 52.59 -38.09 -13.68
N GLU A 185 53.51 -37.31 -14.25
CA GLU A 185 53.35 -36.42 -15.40
C GLU A 185 53.27 -37.19 -16.74
N THR A 186 52.55 -36.66 -17.74
CA THR A 186 53.14 -36.35 -19.08
C THR A 186 52.20 -35.57 -20.01
N LYS A 187 52.84 -34.77 -20.86
CA LYS A 187 52.33 -33.79 -21.83
C LYS A 187 52.30 -34.36 -23.28
N LEU A 188 51.53 -33.67 -24.16
CA LEU A 188 51.73 -33.37 -25.61
C LEU A 188 50.90 -34.09 -26.73
N VAL A 189 50.06 -33.26 -27.40
CA VAL A 189 49.92 -33.01 -28.87
C VAL A 189 48.67 -33.47 -29.64
N LYS A 190 47.89 -32.43 -30.04
CA LYS A 190 47.06 -32.14 -31.23
C LYS A 190 46.74 -33.23 -32.28
N LYS A 191 45.46 -33.25 -32.72
CA LYS A 191 45.09 -32.86 -34.10
C LYS A 191 43.63 -32.41 -34.22
N GLU A 192 43.44 -31.22 -34.78
CA GLU A 192 42.18 -30.64 -35.23
C GLU A 192 41.58 -31.40 -36.43
N LYS A 193 40.26 -31.41 -36.53
CA LYS A 193 39.55 -31.11 -37.78
C LYS A 193 38.39 -30.17 -37.51
N SER A 194 38.48 -29.00 -38.15
CA SER A 194 37.51 -27.90 -38.14
C SER A 194 36.26 -28.22 -38.96
N TYR A 195 35.13 -27.62 -38.57
CA TYR A 195 34.33 -26.83 -39.51
C TYR A 195 34.06 -25.46 -38.89
N GLY A 196 34.27 -24.41 -39.69
CA GLY A 196 34.13 -22.99 -39.32
C GLY A 196 32.68 -22.48 -39.36
N PRO A 197 32.47 -21.15 -39.30
CA PRO A 197 31.69 -20.53 -38.24
C PRO A 197 30.30 -20.07 -38.70
N LEU A 198 29.28 -20.26 -37.87
CA LEU A 198 28.06 -19.45 -37.94
C LEU A 198 28.30 -18.16 -37.14
N THR A 199 28.42 -17.09 -37.92
CA THR A 199 28.50 -15.68 -37.56
C THR A 199 27.85 -15.31 -36.22
N ASN A 200 28.65 -14.72 -35.33
CA ASN A 200 28.18 -13.86 -34.25
C ASN A 200 27.45 -12.65 -34.83
N PRO A 201 26.17 -12.37 -34.49
CA PRO A 201 25.78 -11.00 -34.24
C PRO A 201 26.35 -10.60 -32.88
N SER A 202 27.09 -9.51 -32.84
CA SER A 202 27.70 -8.93 -31.65
C SER A 202 26.67 -8.74 -30.52
N ARG A 203 26.61 -9.70 -29.60
CA ARG A 203 26.02 -9.47 -28.27
C ARG A 203 27.00 -8.60 -27.51
N LYS A 204 26.70 -7.30 -27.40
CA LYS A 204 27.14 -6.58 -26.20
C LYS A 204 26.55 -7.36 -25.01
N ALA A 205 27.42 -7.87 -24.17
CA ALA A 205 27.02 -8.50 -22.92
C ALA A 205 26.16 -7.51 -22.14
N ILE A 206 24.85 -7.78 -22.07
CA ILE A 206 23.98 -7.12 -21.11
C ILE A 206 24.38 -7.71 -19.77
N THR A 207 25.11 -6.94 -18.98
CA THR A 207 25.34 -7.21 -17.57
C THR A 207 24.02 -7.03 -16.83
N SER A 208 23.17 -8.06 -16.80
CA SER A 208 22.13 -8.13 -15.77
C SER A 208 22.81 -8.49 -14.46
N SER A 209 23.17 -7.48 -13.68
CA SER A 209 23.78 -7.66 -12.36
C SER A 209 22.71 -8.12 -11.37
N ARG A 210 22.50 -9.43 -11.28
CA ARG A 210 22.11 -10.17 -10.06
C ARG A 210 22.14 -11.67 -10.38
N VAL A 211 23.34 -12.23 -10.32
CA VAL A 211 23.56 -13.68 -10.22
C VAL A 211 23.11 -14.10 -8.82
N TYR A 212 22.18 -15.05 -8.69
CA TYR A 212 21.75 -15.55 -7.38
C TYR A 212 22.79 -16.55 -6.85
N THR A 213 23.82 -16.04 -6.19
CA THR A 213 24.81 -16.89 -5.51
C THR A 213 24.26 -17.42 -4.19
N PRO A 214 24.42 -18.72 -3.87
CA PRO A 214 24.22 -19.26 -2.53
C PRO A 214 24.99 -18.40 -1.52
N SER A 215 24.31 -17.91 -0.48
CA SER A 215 24.98 -17.07 0.52
C SER A 215 25.83 -17.93 1.45
N GLN A 216 27.14 -17.69 1.50
CA GLN A 216 28.04 -18.38 2.44
C GLN A 216 27.69 -18.10 3.91
N THR A 217 26.99 -16.99 4.19
CA THR A 217 26.60 -16.55 5.53
C THR A 217 25.08 -16.63 5.76
N GLY A 218 24.31 -17.12 4.79
CA GLY A 218 22.85 -17.05 4.79
C GLY A 218 22.33 -15.67 4.35
N ARG A 219 21.05 -15.58 4.05
CA ARG A 219 20.32 -14.35 3.71
C ARG A 219 18.99 -14.36 4.42
N PHE A 220 18.66 -13.24 5.06
CA PHE A 220 17.34 -13.00 5.59
C PHE A 220 16.84 -11.69 5.01
N ALA A 221 15.68 -11.69 4.38
CA ALA A 221 15.02 -10.50 3.89
C ALA A 221 13.57 -10.53 4.33
N ILE A 222 13.05 -9.43 4.86
CA ILE A 222 11.65 -9.32 5.24
C ILE A 222 11.05 -8.10 4.56
N ALA A 223 9.98 -8.31 3.81
CA ALA A 223 9.15 -7.27 3.23
C ALA A 223 7.89 -7.14 4.08
N TYR A 224 7.52 -5.91 4.44
CA TYR A 224 6.36 -5.60 5.28
C TYR A 224 5.52 -4.51 4.63
N THR A 225 4.22 -4.75 4.49
CA THR A 225 3.25 -3.81 3.91
C THR A 225 2.65 -2.93 5.01
N ARG A 226 2.88 -1.61 4.93
CA ARG A 226 2.42 -0.65 5.96
C ARG A 226 0.90 -0.47 6.04
N GLY A 227 0.15 -0.80 4.99
CA GLY A 227 -1.32 -0.64 4.94
C GLY A 227 -2.10 -1.84 5.47
N THR A 228 -1.80 -3.03 4.96
CA THR A 228 -2.47 -4.30 5.31
C THR A 228 -1.83 -5.01 6.49
N GLY A 229 -0.60 -4.65 6.86
CA GLY A 229 0.25 -5.34 7.83
C GLY A 229 0.75 -6.71 7.38
N SER A 230 0.52 -7.09 6.12
CA SER A 230 1.06 -8.31 5.50
C SER A 230 2.57 -8.29 5.47
N TRP A 231 3.19 -9.45 5.63
CA TRP A 231 4.63 -9.56 5.60
C TRP A 231 5.07 -10.82 4.88
N HIS A 232 6.27 -10.74 4.30
CA HIS A 232 6.91 -11.82 3.59
C HIS A 232 8.35 -11.90 4.07
N ALA A 233 8.73 -13.00 4.71
CA ALA A 233 10.09 -13.25 5.13
C ALA A 233 10.74 -14.34 4.26
N TYR A 234 11.90 -14.02 3.71
CA TYR A 234 12.79 -14.89 2.99
C TYR A 234 13.93 -15.28 3.93
N LEU A 235 14.19 -16.58 4.07
CA LEU A 235 15.27 -17.11 4.85
C LEU A 235 16.04 -18.13 4.02
N GLN A 236 17.30 -17.84 3.76
CA GLN A 236 18.27 -18.77 3.22
C GLN A 236 19.33 -18.99 4.29
N LEU A 237 19.53 -20.22 4.70
CA LEU A 237 20.59 -20.54 5.65
C LEU A 237 21.97 -20.43 4.94
N PRO A 238 23.07 -20.33 5.69
CA PRO A 238 24.40 -20.45 5.11
C PRO A 238 24.49 -21.71 4.26
N SER A 239 25.15 -21.62 3.10
CA SER A 239 25.21 -22.72 2.13
C SER A 239 25.87 -24.01 2.67
N TRP A 240 26.61 -23.92 3.79
CA TRP A 240 27.16 -25.07 4.52
C TRP A 240 26.19 -25.72 5.50
N VAL A 241 25.02 -25.09 5.76
CA VAL A 241 23.92 -25.61 6.58
C VAL A 241 22.80 -26.15 5.70
N SER A 242 22.35 -25.38 4.71
CA SER A 242 21.29 -25.79 3.80
C SER A 242 21.39 -25.03 2.49
N GLN A 243 21.14 -25.72 1.38
CA GLN A 243 21.01 -25.13 0.04
C GLN A 243 19.54 -24.79 -0.28
N SER A 244 18.65 -24.89 0.71
CA SER A 244 17.24 -24.55 0.58
C SER A 244 16.97 -23.09 0.94
N VAL A 245 15.99 -22.51 0.27
CA VAL A 245 15.42 -21.19 0.58
C VAL A 245 14.02 -21.39 1.11
N HIS A 246 13.79 -20.81 2.28
CA HIS A 246 12.54 -20.81 3.00
C HIS A 246 11.84 -19.47 2.79
N ILE A 247 10.56 -19.52 2.47
CA ILE A 247 9.72 -18.37 2.25
C ILE A 247 8.55 -18.47 3.22
N PHE A 248 8.30 -17.40 3.97
CA PHE A 248 7.17 -17.24 4.87
C PHE A 248 6.37 -16.05 4.40
N GLN A 249 5.06 -16.18 4.29
CA GLN A 249 4.16 -15.11 3.89
C GLN A 249 2.98 -15.03 4.86
N SER A 250 2.53 -13.81 5.14
CA SER A 250 1.37 -13.52 5.96
C SER A 250 0.51 -12.46 5.26
N CYS A 251 -0.79 -12.73 5.15
CA CYS A 251 -1.76 -11.83 4.55
C CYS A 251 -2.96 -11.66 5.50
N PRO A 252 -3.51 -10.45 5.68
CA PRO A 252 -4.72 -10.28 6.47
C PRO A 252 -5.93 -10.89 5.73
N ASN A 253 -6.85 -11.46 6.49
CA ASN A 253 -8.14 -11.95 6.00
C ASN A 253 -9.28 -11.44 6.91
N ILE A 254 -10.54 -11.63 6.49
CA ILE A 254 -11.72 -11.12 7.20
C ILE A 254 -11.83 -11.70 8.63
N SER A 255 -11.18 -12.84 8.92
CA SER A 255 -11.21 -13.53 10.21
C SER A 255 -9.88 -13.46 11.00
N GLY A 256 -8.91 -12.64 10.56
CA GLY A 256 -7.56 -12.61 11.12
C GLY A 256 -6.45 -12.60 10.05
N TRP A 257 -5.59 -13.61 10.05
CA TRP A 257 -4.39 -13.69 9.20
C TRP A 257 -4.26 -15.07 8.57
N SER A 258 -3.96 -15.12 7.26
CA SER A 258 -3.49 -16.33 6.57
C SER A 258 -1.97 -16.34 6.55
N PHE A 259 -1.36 -17.51 6.80
CA PHE A 259 0.08 -17.70 6.75
C PHE A 259 0.41 -18.79 5.73
N ASN A 260 1.45 -18.59 4.92
CA ASN A 260 1.93 -19.55 3.92
C ASN A 260 3.44 -19.76 4.09
N TYR A 261 3.91 -20.98 3.88
CA TYR A 261 5.32 -21.36 4.00
C TYR A 261 5.75 -22.20 2.79
N ARG A 262 6.85 -21.83 2.13
CA ARG A 262 7.39 -22.50 0.93
C ARG A 262 8.88 -22.80 1.08
N VAL A 263 9.35 -23.89 0.49
CA VAL A 263 10.77 -24.27 0.46
C VAL A 263 11.21 -24.62 -0.97
N TYR A 264 12.34 -24.08 -1.42
CA TYR A 264 12.97 -24.41 -2.72
C TYR A 264 14.42 -24.83 -2.51
N ASN A 265 14.92 -25.86 -3.21
CA ASN A 265 16.36 -26.17 -3.21
C ASN A 265 17.06 -25.43 -4.36
N ILE A 266 18.15 -24.74 -4.03
CA ILE A 266 19.01 -24.08 -5.00
C ILE A 266 20.16 -25.01 -5.34
N VAL A 267 20.23 -25.35 -6.61
CA VAL A 267 21.21 -26.26 -7.16
C VAL A 267 22.39 -25.46 -7.71
N PRO A 268 23.61 -25.65 -7.17
CA PRO A 268 24.80 -24.93 -7.61
C PRO A 268 25.09 -25.11 -9.11
N SER A 269 25.71 -24.08 -9.71
CA SER A 269 26.02 -24.06 -11.15
C SER A 269 27.03 -25.12 -11.59
N ASP A 270 27.78 -25.67 -10.63
CA ASP A 270 28.81 -26.71 -10.71
C ASP A 270 28.31 -28.08 -10.21
N SER A 271 27.05 -28.15 -9.77
CA SER A 271 26.44 -29.41 -9.33
C SER A 271 26.44 -30.47 -10.43
N GLU A 272 26.41 -31.74 -10.03
CA GLU A 272 26.41 -32.88 -10.93
C GLU A 272 25.26 -32.79 -11.94
N ILE A 273 24.05 -32.45 -11.48
CA ILE A 273 22.86 -32.30 -12.33
C ILE A 273 22.99 -31.14 -13.33
N ILE A 274 23.44 -29.94 -12.92
CA ILE A 274 23.61 -28.80 -13.82
C ILE A 274 24.76 -29.04 -14.80
N THR A 275 25.84 -29.68 -14.34
CA THR A 275 26.99 -30.01 -15.19
C THR A 275 26.61 -31.02 -16.25
N ARG A 276 25.78 -32.02 -15.90
CA ARG A 276 25.23 -32.98 -16.85
C ARG A 276 24.26 -32.34 -17.83
N ILE A 277 23.35 -31.49 -17.36
CA ILE A 277 22.46 -30.69 -18.22
C ILE A 277 23.27 -29.80 -19.19
N LYS A 278 24.34 -29.15 -18.73
CA LYS A 278 25.20 -28.31 -19.57
C LYS A 278 26.05 -29.10 -20.56
N LYS A 279 26.44 -30.32 -20.23
CA LYS A 279 27.20 -31.24 -21.10
C LYS A 279 26.32 -32.01 -22.06
N GLY A 280 24.99 -31.99 -21.87
CA GLY A 280 24.06 -32.88 -22.57
C GLY A 280 24.24 -34.35 -22.18
N ASP A 281 24.65 -34.63 -20.94
CA ASP A 281 24.79 -35.99 -20.40
C ASP A 281 23.44 -36.52 -19.90
N GLU A 282 22.72 -37.08 -20.87
CA GLU A 282 21.33 -37.54 -20.82
C GLU A 282 21.05 -38.58 -19.74
N SER A 283 21.77 -39.71 -19.81
CA SER A 283 21.63 -40.86 -18.93
C SER A 283 21.87 -40.50 -17.46
N GLY A 284 22.84 -39.62 -17.21
CA GLY A 284 23.19 -39.20 -15.87
C GLY A 284 22.24 -38.16 -15.26
N VAL A 285 21.39 -37.48 -16.04
CA VAL A 285 20.33 -36.60 -15.52
C VAL A 285 19.13 -37.43 -15.03
N LEU A 286 18.71 -38.40 -15.83
CA LEU A 286 17.60 -39.31 -15.49
C LEU A 286 17.93 -40.20 -14.28
N GLU A 287 19.18 -40.63 -14.15
CA GLU A 287 19.67 -41.33 -12.96
C GLU A 287 19.51 -40.47 -11.69
N LEU A 288 19.82 -39.18 -11.77
CA LEU A 288 19.75 -38.28 -10.61
C LEU A 288 18.31 -37.98 -10.18
N PHE A 289 17.35 -37.88 -11.11
CA PHE A 289 15.93 -37.72 -10.77
C PHE A 289 15.32 -39.02 -10.22
N SER A 290 15.59 -40.16 -10.85
CA SER A 290 15.06 -41.46 -10.43
C SER A 290 15.59 -41.90 -9.06
N SER A 291 16.84 -41.56 -8.74
CA SER A 291 17.45 -41.78 -7.41
C SER A 291 17.07 -40.72 -6.36
N ARG A 292 16.20 -39.76 -6.70
CA ARG A 292 15.81 -38.61 -5.84
C ARG A 292 16.97 -37.73 -5.38
N ARG A 293 18.07 -37.72 -6.12
CA ARG A 293 19.24 -36.87 -5.87
C ARG A 293 19.10 -35.46 -6.48
N ALA A 294 18.08 -35.23 -7.30
CA ALA A 294 17.66 -33.92 -7.79
C ALA A 294 16.12 -33.92 -8.02
N SER A 295 15.51 -32.73 -8.02
CA SER A 295 14.08 -32.53 -8.36
C SER A 295 13.94 -31.66 -9.63
N PRO A 296 12.96 -31.94 -10.52
CA PRO A 296 12.67 -31.08 -11.66
C PRO A 296 12.31 -29.63 -11.29
N PHE A 297 11.81 -29.42 -10.07
CA PHE A 297 11.41 -28.12 -9.52
C PHE A 297 12.52 -27.40 -8.75
N ASP A 298 13.68 -28.04 -8.58
CA ASP A 298 14.86 -27.38 -8.06
C ASP A 298 15.24 -26.21 -8.97
N ARG A 299 15.84 -25.17 -8.38
CA ARG A 299 16.19 -23.95 -9.12
C ARG A 299 17.68 -23.80 -9.25
N ASP A 300 18.14 -23.32 -10.40
CA ASP A 300 19.54 -22.98 -10.59
C ASP A 300 19.91 -21.63 -9.95
N ALA A 301 21.18 -21.24 -10.04
CA ALA A 301 21.69 -19.95 -9.56
C ALA A 301 21.13 -18.72 -10.32
N SER A 302 20.34 -18.93 -11.37
CA SER A 302 19.64 -17.89 -12.14
C SER A 302 18.18 -17.78 -11.71
N GLY A 303 17.69 -18.71 -10.88
CA GLY A 303 16.30 -18.81 -10.44
C GLY A 303 15.41 -19.60 -11.41
N ASP A 304 15.98 -20.18 -12.45
CA ASP A 304 15.29 -21.01 -13.43
C ASP A 304 15.07 -22.41 -12.88
N SER A 305 13.90 -23.02 -13.09
CA SER A 305 13.70 -24.43 -12.71
C SER A 305 14.59 -25.34 -13.58
N LEU A 306 15.06 -26.45 -13.01
CA LEU A 306 15.84 -27.45 -13.78
C LEU A 306 15.04 -27.98 -14.97
N LEU A 307 13.72 -28.08 -14.82
CA LEU A 307 12.80 -28.45 -15.89
C LEU A 307 12.81 -27.43 -17.05
N TYR A 308 12.86 -26.13 -16.78
CA TYR A 308 13.01 -25.11 -17.81
C TYR A 308 14.38 -25.14 -18.49
N LEU A 309 15.46 -25.41 -17.75
CA LEU A 309 16.81 -25.52 -18.30
C LEU A 309 16.99 -26.71 -19.25
N LEU A 310 16.32 -27.83 -18.98
CA LEU A 310 16.28 -29.01 -19.84
C LEU A 310 15.61 -28.68 -21.18
N LEU A 311 14.42 -28.07 -21.14
CA LEU A 311 13.66 -27.68 -22.33
C LEU A 311 14.40 -26.66 -23.19
N LYS A 312 15.02 -25.65 -22.57
CA LYS A 312 15.77 -24.59 -23.27
C LYS A 312 17.02 -25.09 -24.02
N ARG A 313 17.56 -26.26 -23.67
CA ARG A 313 18.80 -26.79 -24.23
C ARG A 313 18.59 -27.81 -25.36
N GLY A 314 17.34 -28.03 -25.78
CA GLY A 314 17.03 -29.02 -26.81
C GLY A 314 17.21 -30.46 -26.32
N LEU A 315 17.26 -30.69 -25.00
CA LEU A 315 17.18 -32.03 -24.39
C LEU A 315 15.71 -32.52 -24.34
N GLU A 316 14.94 -32.13 -25.36
CA GLU A 316 13.53 -32.45 -25.58
C GLU A 316 13.37 -33.92 -26.00
N GLU A 317 14.29 -34.41 -26.84
CA GLU A 317 14.41 -35.83 -27.23
C GLU A 317 14.90 -36.70 -26.07
N THR A 318 15.55 -36.11 -25.06
CA THR A 318 16.19 -36.81 -23.95
C THR A 318 15.26 -37.17 -22.80
N LEU A 319 14.18 -36.40 -22.62
CA LEU A 319 13.03 -36.92 -21.87
C LEU A 319 12.48 -38.18 -22.56
N CYS A 320 12.80 -38.42 -23.85
CA CYS A 320 12.21 -39.40 -24.77
C CYS A 320 13.01 -40.66 -25.08
N GLU A 321 14.18 -40.89 -24.47
CA GLU A 321 15.02 -42.08 -24.72
C GLU A 321 15.57 -42.64 -23.38
N VAL A 322 15.41 -43.89 -22.92
CA VAL A 322 14.93 -45.18 -23.48
C VAL A 322 14.51 -46.10 -22.32
N VAL A 323 13.37 -46.81 -22.40
CA VAL A 323 13.23 -48.24 -21.97
C VAL A 323 12.15 -48.93 -22.82
N GLY A 324 12.53 -49.73 -23.84
CA GLY A 324 11.62 -50.67 -24.54
C GLY A 324 11.55 -50.54 -26.08
N GLU A 325 11.01 -51.57 -26.76
CA GLU A 325 11.04 -51.77 -28.24
C GLU A 325 10.38 -50.66 -29.08
N ALA A 326 9.64 -49.74 -28.46
CA ALA A 326 9.14 -48.53 -29.10
C ALA A 326 9.80 -47.31 -28.43
N ARG A 327 10.70 -46.64 -29.15
CA ARG A 327 11.51 -45.48 -28.72
C ARG A 327 10.67 -44.23 -28.39
N GLN A 328 9.97 -44.22 -27.25
CA GLN A 328 9.26 -43.06 -26.72
C GLN A 328 9.49 -42.98 -25.19
N SER A 329 9.56 -41.76 -24.64
CA SER A 329 9.53 -41.55 -23.17
C SER A 329 8.29 -42.23 -22.58
N PRO A 330 8.33 -42.73 -21.32
CA PRO A 330 7.12 -43.00 -20.58
C PRO A 330 6.18 -41.78 -20.52
N LEU A 331 6.72 -40.56 -20.56
CA LEU A 331 6.01 -39.28 -20.49
C LEU A 331 5.62 -38.69 -21.86
N TYR A 332 6.07 -39.26 -22.97
CA TYR A 332 5.96 -38.66 -24.31
C TYR A 332 4.55 -38.83 -24.87
N PRO A 333 3.94 -40.04 -24.83
CA PRO A 333 2.51 -40.17 -25.07
C PRO A 333 1.70 -39.37 -24.03
N LEU A 334 2.12 -39.35 -22.76
CA LEU A 334 1.38 -38.70 -21.69
C LEU A 334 1.26 -37.16 -21.80
N ILE A 335 2.29 -36.49 -22.33
CA ILE A 335 2.37 -35.02 -22.37
C ILE A 335 1.96 -34.49 -23.75
N TYR A 336 2.30 -35.21 -24.83
CA TYR A 336 2.16 -34.72 -26.20
C TYR A 336 1.16 -35.51 -27.07
N GLU A 337 0.91 -36.80 -26.82
CA GLU A 337 -0.08 -37.61 -27.56
C GLU A 337 -0.80 -38.65 -26.66
N PRO A 338 -1.74 -38.24 -25.79
CA PRO A 338 -2.38 -39.16 -24.86
C PRO A 338 -3.18 -40.22 -25.63
N SER A 339 -2.96 -41.50 -25.33
CA SER A 339 -3.67 -42.62 -25.97
C SER A 339 -5.18 -42.48 -25.76
N ARG A 340 -5.94 -42.33 -26.84
CA ARG A 340 -7.41 -42.18 -26.80
C ARG A 340 -8.13 -43.42 -26.24
N GLU A 341 -7.45 -44.55 -26.13
CA GLU A 341 -8.03 -45.83 -25.71
C GLU A 341 -7.83 -46.13 -24.21
N ALA A 342 -6.86 -45.50 -23.54
CA ALA A 342 -6.49 -45.79 -22.14
C ALA A 342 -6.06 -44.56 -21.32
N LEU A 343 -6.73 -43.41 -21.54
CA LEU A 343 -6.46 -42.13 -20.87
C LEU A 343 -6.31 -42.23 -19.34
N ASP A 344 -7.09 -43.07 -18.65
CA ASP A 344 -7.14 -43.05 -17.18
C ASP A 344 -5.94 -43.67 -16.47
N ALA A 345 -5.34 -44.75 -17.00
CA ALA A 345 -4.18 -45.42 -16.39
C ALA A 345 -2.89 -44.60 -16.54
N ASP A 346 -2.85 -43.76 -17.57
CA ASP A 346 -1.75 -42.91 -17.96
C ASP A 346 -1.70 -41.65 -17.08
N TRP A 347 -2.87 -41.05 -16.83
CA TRP A 347 -3.00 -39.95 -15.88
C TRP A 347 -2.81 -40.37 -14.41
N GLU A 348 -3.20 -41.58 -14.00
CA GLU A 348 -2.95 -42.09 -12.63
C GLU A 348 -1.46 -42.15 -12.26
N LYS A 349 -0.56 -42.41 -13.22
CA LYS A 349 0.89 -42.47 -12.98
C LYS A 349 1.49 -41.08 -12.75
N ILE A 350 1.01 -40.06 -13.47
CA ILE A 350 1.38 -38.66 -13.26
C ILE A 350 0.81 -38.17 -11.92
N VAL A 351 -0.46 -38.46 -11.64
CA VAL A 351 -1.12 -38.09 -10.38
C VAL A 351 -0.41 -38.71 -9.18
N ASN A 352 0.03 -39.97 -9.22
CA ASN A 352 0.81 -40.59 -8.13
C ASN A 352 2.20 -39.95 -7.92
N LEU A 353 2.82 -39.40 -8.98
CA LEU A 353 4.11 -38.73 -8.92
C LEU A 353 4.00 -37.34 -8.28
N PHE A 354 2.90 -36.61 -8.57
CA PHE A 354 2.57 -35.31 -8.00
C PHE A 354 1.93 -35.39 -6.60
N GLN A 355 1.08 -36.39 -6.32
CA GLN A 355 0.45 -36.60 -5.01
C GLN A 355 1.48 -36.88 -3.90
N ASN A 356 2.64 -37.46 -4.23
CA ASN A 356 3.75 -37.63 -3.29
C ASN A 356 4.51 -36.32 -2.97
N HIS A 357 4.28 -35.25 -3.74
CA HIS A 357 4.82 -33.89 -3.51
C HIS A 357 3.75 -32.90 -3.01
N LEU A 358 2.47 -33.22 -3.18
CA LEU A 358 1.31 -32.40 -2.76
C LEU A 358 0.73 -32.80 -1.40
N GLN A 359 1.43 -33.62 -0.58
CA GLN A 359 0.98 -33.99 0.77
C GLN A 359 1.05 -32.85 1.81
N ASP A 360 0.96 -31.58 1.39
CA ASP A 360 0.87 -30.42 2.27
C ASP A 360 -0.49 -29.70 2.09
N PRO A 361 -1.40 -29.76 3.07
CA PRO A 361 -2.78 -29.27 2.96
C PRO A 361 -2.96 -27.73 2.94
N GLU A 362 -1.93 -26.92 2.66
CA GLU A 362 -2.00 -25.45 2.80
C GLU A 362 -1.41 -24.61 1.64
N ASP A 363 -1.06 -25.23 0.51
CA ASP A 363 -0.76 -24.45 -0.70
C ASP A 363 -2.06 -23.90 -1.27
N LEU A 364 -2.17 -22.59 -1.56
CA LEU A 364 -3.31 -22.06 -2.33
C LEU A 364 -3.30 -22.75 -3.70
N PRO A 365 -4.19 -23.73 -3.95
CA PRO A 365 -4.03 -24.60 -5.10
C PRO A 365 -4.32 -23.85 -6.40
N ILE A 366 -5.15 -22.80 -6.30
CA ILE A 366 -5.67 -22.03 -7.43
C ILE A 366 -4.59 -21.17 -8.09
N ALA A 367 -3.62 -20.62 -7.37
CA ALA A 367 -2.50 -19.93 -8.01
C ALA A 367 -1.69 -20.91 -8.89
N ARG A 368 -1.44 -22.13 -8.38
CA ARG A 368 -0.74 -23.19 -9.12
C ARG A 368 -1.51 -23.66 -10.37
N LEU A 369 -2.84 -23.61 -10.33
CA LEU A 369 -3.71 -23.90 -11.48
C LEU A 369 -3.35 -23.02 -12.69
N PHE A 370 -3.00 -21.76 -12.44
CA PHE A 370 -2.62 -20.82 -13.50
C PHE A 370 -1.10 -20.75 -13.75
N ASP A 371 -0.25 -21.04 -12.76
CA ASP A 371 1.21 -21.17 -12.95
C ASP A 371 1.56 -22.28 -13.95
N PHE A 372 0.87 -23.43 -13.90
CA PHE A 372 1.09 -24.54 -14.83
C PHE A 372 0.83 -24.16 -16.30
N ARG A 373 -0.24 -23.41 -16.57
CA ARG A 373 -0.53 -22.88 -17.92
C ARG A 373 0.56 -21.92 -18.40
N LEU A 374 1.20 -21.23 -17.47
CA LEU A 374 2.10 -20.12 -17.70
C LEU A 374 3.58 -20.53 -17.85
N GLU A 375 3.97 -21.69 -17.31
CA GLU A 375 5.30 -22.27 -17.42
C GLU A 375 5.42 -23.31 -18.55
N PHE A 376 4.30 -23.94 -18.97
CA PHE A 376 4.36 -25.13 -19.84
C PHE A 376 3.60 -25.07 -21.17
N THR A 377 2.52 -24.28 -21.36
CA THR A 377 1.67 -24.40 -22.58
C THR A 377 0.95 -23.11 -23.04
N HIS A 378 0.19 -23.18 -24.16
CA HIS A 378 -0.48 -22.03 -24.78
C HIS A 378 -2.03 -22.09 -24.74
N SER A 379 -2.64 -23.15 -24.17
CA SER A 379 -4.09 -23.41 -24.23
C SER A 379 -4.75 -23.47 -22.85
N ASP A 380 -5.99 -23.00 -22.76
CA ASP A 380 -6.82 -23.03 -21.55
C ASP A 380 -7.21 -24.46 -21.10
N GLU A 381 -7.22 -25.44 -22.00
CA GLU A 381 -7.67 -26.81 -21.68
C GLU A 381 -6.78 -27.48 -20.60
N TYR A 382 -5.52 -27.09 -20.53
CA TYR A 382 -4.58 -27.63 -19.54
C TYR A 382 -4.86 -27.17 -18.11
N VAL A 383 -5.56 -26.05 -17.93
CA VAL A 383 -6.09 -25.63 -16.61
C VAL A 383 -7.08 -26.68 -16.10
N PHE A 384 -7.99 -27.15 -16.96
CA PHE A 384 -9.00 -28.14 -16.57
C PHE A 384 -8.41 -29.54 -16.42
N ILE A 385 -7.46 -29.93 -17.27
CA ILE A 385 -6.74 -31.19 -17.11
C ILE A 385 -6.00 -31.21 -15.76
N PHE A 386 -5.32 -30.10 -15.41
CA PHE A 386 -4.64 -29.98 -14.12
C PHE A 386 -5.63 -30.08 -12.95
N ARG A 387 -6.75 -29.35 -13.02
CA ARG A 387 -7.81 -29.41 -12.01
C ARG A 387 -8.41 -30.83 -11.88
N GLU A 388 -8.83 -31.44 -12.97
CA GLU A 388 -9.51 -32.74 -12.96
C GLU A 388 -8.61 -33.86 -12.41
N ARG A 389 -7.29 -33.77 -12.63
CA ARG A 389 -6.34 -34.80 -12.23
C ARG A 389 -5.67 -34.53 -10.87
N PHE A 390 -5.36 -33.28 -10.53
CA PHE A 390 -4.66 -32.91 -9.29
C PHE A 390 -5.57 -32.26 -8.23
N MET A 391 -6.79 -31.87 -8.60
CA MET A 391 -7.81 -31.32 -7.69
C MET A 391 -9.15 -32.08 -7.83
N PRO A 392 -9.19 -33.40 -7.60
CA PRO A 392 -10.39 -34.21 -7.84
C PRO A 392 -11.60 -33.81 -6.97
N LYS A 393 -11.36 -33.02 -5.91
CA LYS A 393 -12.38 -32.46 -5.01
C LYS A 393 -12.65 -30.97 -5.26
N TYR A 394 -12.20 -30.41 -6.38
CA TYR A 394 -12.29 -28.98 -6.67
C TYR A 394 -13.70 -28.40 -6.49
N TYR A 395 -14.73 -29.08 -6.96
CA TYR A 395 -16.11 -28.59 -6.80
C TYR A 395 -16.68 -28.81 -5.41
N THR A 396 -16.05 -29.64 -4.58
CA THR A 396 -16.38 -29.79 -3.15
C THR A 396 -15.55 -28.86 -2.27
N TRP A 397 -14.74 -27.96 -2.86
CA TRP A 397 -14.03 -26.92 -2.11
C TRP A 397 -14.94 -25.74 -1.80
N PRO A 398 -14.57 -24.92 -0.79
CA PRO A 398 -15.31 -23.70 -0.47
C PRO A 398 -15.56 -22.88 -1.73
N ILE A 399 -16.81 -22.48 -1.94
CA ILE A 399 -17.23 -21.74 -3.15
C ILE A 399 -16.41 -20.45 -3.35
N ARG A 400 -15.95 -19.84 -2.26
CA ARG A 400 -15.00 -18.70 -2.26
C ARG A 400 -13.74 -18.95 -3.08
N MET A 401 -13.15 -20.14 -2.98
CA MET A 401 -11.98 -20.54 -3.76
C MET A 401 -12.31 -20.59 -5.26
N ARG A 402 -13.50 -21.08 -5.61
CA ARG A 402 -13.96 -21.11 -7.00
C ARG A 402 -14.22 -19.71 -7.56
N PHE A 403 -14.74 -18.78 -6.76
CA PHE A 403 -14.85 -17.36 -7.14
C PHE A 403 -13.49 -16.73 -7.41
N GLU A 404 -12.51 -17.01 -6.55
CA GLU A 404 -11.12 -16.57 -6.76
C GLU A 404 -10.56 -17.14 -8.07
N ALA A 405 -10.76 -18.44 -8.35
CA ALA A 405 -10.35 -19.04 -9.62
C ALA A 405 -10.97 -18.35 -10.84
N VAL A 406 -12.27 -18.00 -10.79
CA VAL A 406 -12.94 -17.23 -11.85
C VAL A 406 -12.34 -15.83 -11.98
N ARG A 407 -12.06 -15.13 -10.86
CA ARG A 407 -11.40 -13.82 -10.88
C ARG A 407 -10.02 -13.89 -11.53
N LEU A 408 -9.17 -14.86 -11.18
CA LEU A 408 -7.87 -15.00 -11.84
C LEU A 408 -8.05 -15.41 -13.31
N GLY A 409 -9.02 -16.27 -13.59
CA GLY A 409 -9.38 -16.67 -14.94
C GLY A 409 -9.76 -15.48 -15.83
N SER A 410 -10.47 -14.47 -15.30
CA SER A 410 -10.87 -13.27 -16.06
C SER A 410 -9.67 -12.51 -16.67
N PHE A 411 -8.53 -12.53 -15.99
CA PHE A 411 -7.30 -11.93 -16.48
C PHE A 411 -6.57 -12.83 -17.48
N TYR A 412 -6.67 -14.16 -17.35
CA TYR A 412 -5.76 -15.10 -18.00
C TYR A 412 -6.38 -15.98 -19.08
N MET A 413 -7.64 -16.36 -19.01
CA MET A 413 -8.22 -17.35 -19.92
C MET A 413 -8.51 -16.74 -21.28
N LYS A 414 -8.20 -17.49 -22.34
CA LYS A 414 -8.40 -17.09 -23.74
C LYS A 414 -9.85 -17.29 -24.19
N LYS A 415 -10.55 -18.29 -23.66
CA LYS A 415 -11.92 -18.66 -24.07
C LYS A 415 -12.93 -18.45 -22.95
N ALA A 416 -14.01 -17.73 -23.24
CA ALA A 416 -15.06 -17.39 -22.27
C ALA A 416 -15.76 -18.61 -21.65
N ARG A 417 -16.09 -19.60 -22.49
CA ARG A 417 -16.78 -20.85 -22.09
C ARG A 417 -16.10 -21.63 -20.96
N ASN A 418 -14.84 -21.30 -20.69
CA ASN A 418 -14.05 -21.96 -19.68
C ASN A 418 -14.18 -21.30 -18.29
N LEU A 419 -14.63 -20.04 -18.19
CA LEU A 419 -14.83 -19.40 -16.88
C LEU A 419 -15.95 -20.06 -16.07
N PRO A 420 -17.14 -20.36 -16.62
CA PRO A 420 -18.18 -21.10 -15.88
C PRO A 420 -17.70 -22.46 -15.39
N ARG A 421 -16.82 -23.14 -16.15
CA ARG A 421 -16.22 -24.42 -15.74
C ARG A 421 -15.45 -24.29 -14.43
N LEU A 422 -14.86 -23.13 -14.12
CA LEU A 422 -14.17 -22.91 -12.84
C LEU A 422 -15.14 -22.73 -11.66
N LEU A 423 -16.42 -22.44 -11.94
CA LEU A 423 -17.43 -22.24 -10.91
C LEU A 423 -18.20 -23.53 -10.63
N SER A 424 -18.76 -24.18 -11.65
CA SER A 424 -19.64 -25.35 -11.49
C SER A 424 -19.52 -26.33 -12.66
N GLU A 425 -19.93 -27.59 -12.43
CA GLU A 425 -19.91 -28.64 -13.46
C GLU A 425 -21.00 -28.46 -14.53
N ASP A 426 -22.15 -27.92 -14.14
CA ASP A 426 -23.28 -27.66 -15.03
C ASP A 426 -23.12 -26.39 -15.87
N LEU A 427 -22.06 -25.60 -15.61
CA LEU A 427 -21.74 -24.35 -16.29
C LEU A 427 -22.78 -23.24 -16.06
N ILE A 428 -23.70 -23.44 -15.11
CA ILE A 428 -24.78 -22.50 -14.82
C ILE A 428 -24.32 -21.56 -13.71
N VAL A 429 -24.37 -20.25 -13.97
CA VAL A 429 -24.22 -19.24 -12.92
C VAL A 429 -25.59 -18.97 -12.33
N THR A 430 -25.78 -19.28 -11.04
CA THR A 430 -27.06 -19.03 -10.36
C THR A 430 -27.08 -17.67 -9.67
N LYS A 431 -28.28 -17.17 -9.38
CA LYS A 431 -28.48 -15.95 -8.57
C LYS A 431 -27.78 -16.03 -7.21
N SER A 432 -27.82 -17.21 -6.57
CA SER A 432 -27.16 -17.45 -5.29
C SER A 432 -25.63 -17.33 -5.42
N ASP A 433 -25.05 -17.79 -6.53
CA ASP A 433 -23.60 -17.69 -6.74
C ASP A 433 -23.17 -16.22 -6.87
N VAL A 434 -23.95 -15.41 -7.59
CA VAL A 434 -23.65 -13.99 -7.76
C VAL A 434 -23.72 -13.24 -6.42
N SER A 435 -24.84 -13.36 -5.69
CA SER A 435 -25.00 -12.64 -4.42
C SER A 435 -24.03 -13.12 -3.34
N LEU A 436 -23.72 -14.43 -3.28
CA LEU A 436 -22.72 -14.96 -2.35
C LEU A 436 -21.30 -14.49 -2.71
N SER A 437 -20.96 -14.45 -3.99
CA SER A 437 -19.65 -13.93 -4.44
C SER A 437 -19.44 -12.46 -4.07
N THR A 438 -20.50 -11.65 -4.15
CA THR A 438 -20.52 -10.26 -3.72
C THR A 438 -20.29 -10.13 -2.21
N HIS A 439 -20.95 -10.98 -1.41
CA HIS A 439 -20.77 -11.01 0.04
C HIS A 439 -19.33 -11.37 0.45
N GLU A 440 -18.73 -12.33 -0.26
CA GLU A 440 -17.36 -12.81 -0.06
C GLU A 440 -16.26 -11.86 -0.58
N LYS A 441 -16.63 -10.71 -1.17
CA LYS A 441 -15.70 -9.74 -1.80
C LYS A 441 -14.87 -10.35 -2.94
N LEU A 442 -15.46 -11.29 -3.66
CA LEU A 442 -14.93 -11.90 -4.88
C LEU A 442 -16.02 -11.92 -5.95
N SER A 443 -16.67 -10.77 -6.16
CA SER A 443 -17.86 -10.66 -7.00
C SER A 443 -17.64 -11.23 -8.40
N LEU A 444 -18.58 -12.09 -8.84
CA LEU A 444 -18.64 -12.58 -10.20
C LEU A 444 -18.95 -11.44 -11.18
N VAL A 445 -19.74 -10.45 -10.77
CA VAL A 445 -20.06 -9.26 -11.58
C VAL A 445 -18.81 -8.44 -11.87
N HIS A 446 -17.96 -8.24 -10.86
CA HIS A 446 -16.64 -7.65 -11.05
C HIS A 446 -15.77 -8.46 -12.02
N SER A 447 -15.76 -9.79 -11.89
CA SER A 447 -14.97 -10.67 -12.76
C SER A 447 -15.44 -10.65 -14.22
N ALA A 448 -16.76 -10.56 -14.44
CA ALA A 448 -17.37 -10.40 -15.75
C ALA A 448 -17.04 -9.03 -16.36
N ALA A 449 -17.16 -7.95 -15.58
CA ALA A 449 -16.81 -6.60 -16.00
C ALA A 449 -15.33 -6.47 -16.38
N VAL A 450 -14.41 -7.03 -15.58
CA VAL A 450 -12.97 -7.10 -15.92
C VAL A 450 -12.75 -7.83 -17.23
N SER A 451 -13.38 -9.00 -17.41
CA SER A 451 -13.26 -9.80 -18.63
C SER A 451 -13.70 -9.01 -19.87
N LEU A 452 -14.87 -8.36 -19.80
CA LEU A 452 -15.38 -7.48 -20.86
C LEU A 452 -14.39 -6.35 -21.15
N GLY A 453 -13.95 -5.63 -20.10
CA GLY A 453 -13.04 -4.50 -20.24
C GLY A 453 -11.76 -4.86 -20.96
N ILE A 454 -11.10 -5.96 -20.58
CA ILE A 454 -9.84 -6.38 -21.20
C ILE A 454 -10.04 -6.77 -22.67
N ARG A 455 -11.12 -7.48 -23.01
CA ARG A 455 -11.33 -8.04 -24.36
C ARG A 455 -11.93 -7.05 -25.34
N PHE A 456 -12.80 -6.16 -24.88
CA PHE A 456 -13.47 -5.17 -25.72
C PHE A 456 -12.60 -3.94 -26.01
N ALA A 457 -11.63 -3.64 -25.14
CA ALA A 457 -10.68 -2.55 -25.38
C ALA A 457 -9.91 -2.73 -26.71
N ASP A 458 -9.62 -3.97 -27.12
CA ASP A 458 -8.95 -4.27 -28.39
C ASP A 458 -9.84 -3.96 -29.62
N GLU A 459 -11.17 -4.06 -29.49
CA GLU A 459 -12.13 -3.77 -30.59
C GLU A 459 -12.36 -2.27 -30.76
N ALA A 460 -12.27 -1.51 -29.67
CA ALA A 460 -12.50 -0.07 -29.67
C ALA A 460 -11.33 0.76 -30.26
N LEU A 461 -10.20 0.13 -30.59
CA LEU A 461 -9.00 0.79 -31.09
C LEU A 461 -8.95 0.86 -32.64
N PRO A 462 -8.50 1.98 -33.24
CA PRO A 462 -8.62 2.22 -34.68
C PRO A 462 -7.54 1.55 -35.57
N TYR A 463 -6.65 0.71 -35.05
CA TYR A 463 -5.53 0.13 -35.81
C TYR A 463 -5.62 -1.40 -35.99
N LYS A 464 -4.91 -1.93 -36.99
CA LYS A 464 -4.89 -3.37 -37.29
C LYS A 464 -4.28 -4.16 -36.14
N ARG A 465 -5.05 -5.13 -35.68
CA ARG A 465 -4.69 -6.12 -34.67
C ARG A 465 -3.40 -6.86 -35.05
N ALA A 466 -2.45 -6.98 -34.12
CA ALA A 466 -1.28 -7.84 -34.25
C ALA A 466 -1.69 -9.32 -34.08
N GLU A 467 -0.95 -10.26 -34.69
CA GLU A 467 -1.25 -11.71 -34.65
C GLU A 467 -1.34 -12.32 -33.24
N PHE A 468 -0.87 -11.61 -32.21
CA PHE A 468 -0.72 -12.11 -30.84
C PHE A 468 -1.69 -11.50 -29.80
N GLN A 469 -2.70 -10.73 -30.22
CA GLN A 469 -3.71 -10.15 -29.33
C GLN A 469 -4.82 -11.14 -28.93
N TRP A 470 -5.51 -10.90 -27.81
CA TRP A 470 -6.51 -11.81 -27.20
C TRP A 470 -7.78 -11.96 -28.06
N PRO A 471 -8.45 -13.12 -28.08
CA PRO A 471 -9.65 -13.36 -28.90
C PRO A 471 -10.68 -12.24 -28.77
N LEU A 472 -11.38 -11.93 -29.88
CA LEU A 472 -12.40 -10.86 -29.92
C LEU A 472 -13.48 -11.12 -28.86
N TYR A 473 -14.11 -10.07 -28.36
CA TYR A 473 -15.23 -10.18 -27.43
C TYR A 473 -16.40 -10.96 -28.05
N THR A 474 -16.50 -11.00 -29.38
CA THR A 474 -17.44 -11.84 -30.14
C THR A 474 -17.26 -13.35 -29.95
N ASP A 475 -16.18 -13.83 -29.34
CA ASP A 475 -15.92 -15.26 -29.08
C ASP A 475 -16.57 -15.75 -27.78
N SER A 476 -17.90 -15.64 -27.66
CA SER A 476 -18.73 -16.11 -26.52
C SER A 476 -18.43 -15.46 -25.15
N TRP A 477 -17.64 -14.37 -25.12
CA TRP A 477 -17.39 -13.58 -23.89
C TRP A 477 -18.63 -12.83 -23.43
N HIS A 478 -19.42 -12.36 -24.39
CA HIS A 478 -20.75 -11.80 -24.16
C HIS A 478 -21.68 -12.76 -23.41
N ASP A 479 -21.66 -14.06 -23.74
CA ASP A 479 -22.52 -15.05 -23.10
C ASP A 479 -22.22 -15.21 -21.61
N PHE A 480 -20.95 -15.08 -21.20
CA PHE A 480 -20.58 -15.14 -19.78
C PHE A 480 -21.04 -13.89 -19.03
N VAL A 481 -20.88 -12.71 -19.63
CA VAL A 481 -21.34 -11.45 -19.03
C VAL A 481 -22.86 -11.47 -18.87
N LEU A 482 -23.60 -11.85 -19.91
CA LEU A 482 -25.05 -11.97 -19.85
C LEU A 482 -25.51 -12.96 -18.78
N GLN A 483 -24.87 -14.13 -18.65
CA GLN A 483 -25.22 -15.10 -17.61
C GLN A 483 -25.05 -14.53 -16.19
N VAL A 484 -23.94 -13.82 -15.94
CA VAL A 484 -23.65 -13.22 -14.63
C VAL A 484 -24.58 -12.04 -14.35
N VAL A 485 -24.80 -11.14 -15.32
CA VAL A 485 -25.67 -9.96 -15.16
C VAL A 485 -27.14 -10.37 -15.05
N ALA A 486 -27.59 -11.39 -15.78
CA ALA A 486 -28.94 -11.94 -15.67
C ALA A 486 -29.23 -12.58 -14.30
N ALA A 487 -28.19 -13.11 -13.65
CA ALA A 487 -28.28 -13.68 -12.31
C ALA A 487 -28.08 -12.62 -11.20
N ALA A 488 -27.62 -11.40 -11.51
CA ALA A 488 -27.29 -10.38 -10.53
C ALA A 488 -28.52 -9.63 -10.00
N GLU A 489 -28.50 -9.27 -8.71
CA GLU A 489 -29.41 -8.26 -8.17
C GLU A 489 -28.86 -6.84 -8.38
N VAL A 490 -29.71 -5.83 -8.19
CA VAL A 490 -29.29 -4.42 -8.29
C VAL A 490 -28.16 -4.12 -7.31
N GLU A 491 -28.14 -4.77 -6.14
CA GLU A 491 -27.09 -4.56 -5.13
C GLU A 491 -25.73 -5.14 -5.55
N ASP A 492 -25.74 -6.23 -6.32
CA ASP A 492 -24.53 -6.87 -6.85
C ASP A 492 -23.84 -6.01 -7.91
N LEU A 493 -24.63 -5.25 -8.68
CA LEU A 493 -24.15 -4.35 -9.73
C LEU A 493 -23.47 -3.08 -9.19
N HIS A 494 -23.66 -2.78 -7.91
CA HIS A 494 -23.11 -1.59 -7.23
C HIS A 494 -22.18 -1.97 -6.07
N SER A 495 -21.80 -3.25 -5.97
CA SER A 495 -20.97 -3.75 -4.89
C SER A 495 -19.59 -3.09 -4.93
N ILE A 496 -19.11 -2.58 -3.80
CA ILE A 496 -17.74 -2.04 -3.73
C ILE A 496 -16.78 -3.08 -3.17
N GLU A 497 -15.73 -3.37 -3.94
CA GLU A 497 -14.61 -4.24 -3.56
C GLU A 497 -13.28 -3.73 -4.13
N CYS A 498 -12.18 -4.32 -3.64
CA CYS A 498 -10.84 -4.05 -4.14
C CYS A 498 -10.45 -5.17 -5.11
N VAL A 499 -10.07 -4.80 -6.33
CA VAL A 499 -9.59 -5.73 -7.36
C VAL A 499 -8.11 -5.50 -7.56
N SER A 500 -7.33 -6.56 -7.34
CA SER A 500 -5.91 -6.55 -7.65
C SER A 500 -5.67 -7.26 -8.99
N PRO A 501 -5.29 -6.53 -10.06
CA PRO A 501 -4.75 -7.16 -11.25
C PRO A 501 -3.40 -7.80 -10.92
N TRP A 502 -2.99 -8.77 -11.73
CA TRP A 502 -1.68 -9.39 -11.60
C TRP A 502 -0.55 -8.51 -12.15
N ASP A 503 0.69 -8.78 -11.72
CA ASP A 503 1.89 -8.00 -12.08
C ASP A 503 2.14 -7.85 -13.59
N VAL A 504 1.61 -8.76 -14.41
CA VAL A 504 1.74 -8.75 -15.87
C VAL A 504 1.22 -7.45 -16.50
N TYR A 505 0.18 -6.83 -15.93
CA TYR A 505 -0.50 -5.71 -16.55
C TYR A 505 0.00 -4.34 -16.07
N HIS A 506 0.87 -4.29 -15.06
CA HIS A 506 1.40 -3.06 -14.46
C HIS A 506 0.34 -2.02 -14.02
N VAL A 507 -0.92 -2.43 -13.93
CA VAL A 507 -2.06 -1.65 -13.44
C VAL A 507 -2.04 -1.62 -11.91
N PRO A 508 -2.31 -0.48 -11.26
CA PRO A 508 -2.53 -0.46 -9.82
C PRO A 508 -3.77 -1.27 -9.43
N GLN A 509 -3.82 -1.79 -8.21
CA GLN A 509 -5.10 -2.25 -7.66
C GLN A 509 -6.10 -1.09 -7.66
N TRP A 510 -7.38 -1.41 -7.83
CA TRP A 510 -8.43 -0.41 -7.78
C TRP A 510 -9.54 -0.84 -6.84
N ARG A 511 -10.17 0.13 -6.18
CA ARG A 511 -11.39 -0.07 -5.39
C ARG A 511 -12.55 0.60 -6.10
N GLY A 512 -13.63 -0.12 -6.33
CA GLY A 512 -14.80 0.45 -6.98
C GLY A 512 -15.94 -0.53 -7.18
N THR A 513 -16.91 -0.13 -7.99
CA THR A 513 -18.04 -0.94 -8.47
C THR A 513 -17.63 -1.83 -9.65
N PRO A 514 -18.50 -2.73 -10.13
CA PRO A 514 -18.30 -3.43 -11.38
C PRO A 514 -18.00 -2.49 -12.56
N LEU A 515 -18.65 -1.32 -12.62
CA LEU A 515 -18.35 -0.29 -13.63
C LEU A 515 -16.90 0.20 -13.54
N ILE A 516 -16.38 0.44 -12.34
CA ILE A 516 -14.95 0.78 -12.17
C ILE A 516 -14.08 -0.40 -12.63
N SER A 517 -14.48 -1.63 -12.35
CA SER A 517 -13.70 -2.81 -12.74
C SER A 517 -13.71 -3.09 -14.24
N LEU A 518 -14.77 -2.68 -14.94
CA LEU A 518 -14.81 -2.61 -16.40
C LEU A 518 -13.71 -1.69 -16.94
N LEU A 519 -13.59 -0.48 -16.37
CA LEU A 519 -12.57 0.50 -16.76
C LEU A 519 -11.16 0.03 -16.39
N GLY A 520 -11.00 -0.57 -15.22
CA GLY A 520 -9.74 -1.18 -14.78
C GLY A 520 -9.29 -2.31 -15.71
N GLY A 521 -10.25 -3.13 -16.18
CA GLY A 521 -10.01 -4.13 -17.23
C GLY A 521 -9.55 -3.51 -18.55
N ALA A 522 -10.24 -2.47 -19.04
CA ALA A 522 -9.85 -1.78 -20.27
C ALA A 522 -8.45 -1.14 -20.18
N LEU A 523 -8.10 -0.60 -19.01
CA LEU A 523 -6.80 0.01 -18.76
C LEU A 523 -5.65 -1.00 -18.64
N CYS A 524 -5.93 -2.29 -18.41
CA CYS A 524 -4.92 -3.35 -18.47
C CYS A 524 -4.22 -3.42 -19.85
N TYR A 525 -4.72 -2.68 -20.84
CA TYR A 525 -4.18 -2.57 -22.20
C TYR A 525 -3.53 -1.21 -22.52
N LEU A 526 -3.08 -0.43 -21.53
CA LEU A 526 -2.28 0.79 -21.77
C LEU A 526 -0.95 0.47 -22.48
N SER A 527 -0.99 0.31 -23.80
CA SER A 527 0.16 0.14 -24.67
C SER A 527 0.84 1.49 -24.94
N PRO A 528 2.18 1.56 -25.00
CA PRO A 528 2.91 2.79 -25.32
C PRO A 528 2.56 3.36 -26.70
N ASP A 529 1.94 2.57 -27.59
CA ASP A 529 1.59 2.96 -28.95
C ASP A 529 0.13 3.46 -29.09
N VAL A 530 -0.71 3.32 -28.06
CA VAL A 530 -2.07 3.88 -28.05
C VAL A 530 -1.99 5.35 -27.65
N SER A 531 -2.21 6.25 -28.60
CA SER A 531 -2.26 7.68 -28.30
C SER A 531 -3.32 7.97 -27.22
N PHE A 532 -2.93 8.78 -26.24
CA PHE A 532 -3.76 9.21 -25.10
C PHE A 532 -5.18 9.64 -25.50
N PHE A 533 -5.32 10.30 -26.66
CA PHE A 533 -6.59 10.83 -27.16
C PHE A 533 -7.62 9.76 -27.56
N HIS A 534 -7.23 8.49 -27.71
CA HIS A 534 -8.16 7.41 -28.04
C HIS A 534 -8.82 6.78 -26.81
N TRP A 535 -8.35 7.05 -25.59
CA TRP A 535 -8.91 6.45 -24.36
C TRP A 535 -10.34 6.87 -24.08
N SER A 536 -10.74 8.09 -24.45
CA SER A 536 -12.15 8.51 -24.35
C SER A 536 -13.04 7.66 -25.25
N SER A 537 -12.55 7.27 -26.44
CA SER A 537 -13.28 6.37 -27.34
C SER A 537 -13.35 4.96 -26.76
N VAL A 538 -12.24 4.43 -26.22
CA VAL A 538 -12.20 3.10 -25.60
C VAL A 538 -13.17 3.03 -24.42
N PHE A 539 -13.09 3.94 -23.46
CA PHE A 539 -14.00 3.94 -22.31
C PHE A 539 -15.46 4.10 -22.70
N ARG A 540 -15.77 4.95 -23.67
CA ARG A 540 -17.13 5.13 -24.14
C ARG A 540 -17.67 3.86 -24.78
N GLN A 541 -16.92 3.24 -25.69
CA GLN A 541 -17.40 2.03 -26.38
C GLN A 541 -17.50 0.85 -25.41
N THR A 542 -16.53 0.65 -24.50
CA THR A 542 -16.61 -0.38 -23.47
C THR A 542 -17.79 -0.15 -22.52
N LEU A 543 -18.05 1.10 -22.13
CA LEU A 543 -19.24 1.47 -21.35
C LEU A 543 -20.53 1.15 -22.11
N HIS A 544 -20.61 1.52 -23.40
CA HIS A 544 -21.80 1.27 -24.22
C HIS A 544 -22.09 -0.22 -24.32
N GLN A 545 -21.08 -1.06 -24.55
CA GLN A 545 -21.26 -2.51 -24.55
C GLN A 545 -21.77 -3.05 -23.21
N TRP A 546 -21.22 -2.56 -22.09
CA TRP A 546 -21.70 -2.94 -20.76
C TRP A 546 -23.16 -2.53 -20.50
N LEU A 547 -23.57 -1.35 -20.97
CA LEU A 547 -24.94 -0.88 -20.87
C LEU A 547 -25.90 -1.65 -21.78
N GLU A 548 -25.45 -2.07 -22.97
CA GLU A 548 -26.20 -2.98 -23.84
C GLU A 548 -26.47 -4.31 -23.14
N ASP A 549 -25.44 -4.91 -22.50
CA ASP A 549 -25.56 -6.17 -21.77
C ASP A 549 -26.56 -6.03 -20.59
N ILE A 550 -26.52 -4.92 -19.85
CA ILE A 550 -27.47 -4.62 -18.76
C ILE A 550 -28.89 -4.41 -19.29
N LEU A 551 -29.04 -3.68 -20.40
CA LEU A 551 -30.35 -3.39 -20.99
C LEU A 551 -31.03 -4.66 -21.52
N LEU A 552 -30.26 -5.58 -22.11
CA LEU A 552 -30.75 -6.86 -22.63
C LEU A 552 -31.37 -7.75 -21.52
N VAL A 553 -30.88 -7.61 -20.29
CA VAL A 553 -31.40 -8.33 -19.12
C VAL A 553 -32.68 -7.68 -18.56
N GLY A 554 -33.07 -6.49 -19.05
CA GLY A 554 -34.31 -5.80 -18.68
C GLY A 554 -34.18 -4.87 -17.49
N MET A 555 -32.97 -4.42 -17.15
CA MET A 555 -32.73 -3.48 -16.06
C MET A 555 -32.88 -2.02 -16.50
N ASP A 556 -33.34 -1.15 -15.60
CA ASP A 556 -33.47 0.30 -15.86
C ASP A 556 -32.11 0.98 -15.78
N LEU A 557 -31.63 1.46 -16.94
CA LEU A 557 -30.34 2.14 -17.05
C LEU A 557 -30.29 3.44 -16.24
N LEU A 558 -31.38 4.22 -16.17
CA LEU A 558 -31.39 5.49 -15.43
C LEU A 558 -31.26 5.24 -13.92
N GLU A 559 -31.95 4.22 -13.40
CA GLU A 559 -31.82 3.84 -11.99
C GLU A 559 -30.41 3.31 -11.68
N TYR A 560 -29.86 2.46 -12.54
CA TYR A 560 -28.48 1.96 -12.44
C TYR A 560 -27.47 3.12 -12.41
N GLY A 561 -27.60 4.06 -13.36
CA GLY A 561 -26.71 5.19 -13.54
C GLY A 561 -26.73 6.19 -12.42
N GLU A 562 -27.89 6.50 -11.87
CA GLU A 562 -28.01 7.47 -10.79
C GLU A 562 -27.36 6.96 -9.50
N ARG A 563 -27.47 5.65 -9.24
CA ARG A 563 -26.77 4.98 -8.13
C ARG A 563 -25.25 4.96 -8.34
N GLU A 564 -24.77 4.58 -9.53
CA GLU A 564 -23.34 4.61 -9.86
C GLU A 564 -22.75 6.03 -9.76
N ARG A 565 -23.43 7.02 -10.33
CA ARG A 565 -23.03 8.43 -10.28
C ARG A 565 -22.90 8.93 -8.84
N LYS A 566 -23.81 8.53 -7.94
CA LYS A 566 -23.74 8.87 -6.51
C LYS A 566 -22.54 8.23 -5.82
N LEU A 567 -22.28 6.94 -6.07
CA LEU A 567 -21.12 6.23 -5.51
C LEU A 567 -19.79 6.80 -6.02
N LEU A 568 -19.74 7.15 -7.31
CA LEU A 568 -18.61 7.81 -7.95
C LEU A 568 -18.22 9.08 -7.18
N HIS A 569 -19.19 9.98 -6.96
CA HIS A 569 -18.96 11.27 -6.32
C HIS A 569 -18.54 11.17 -4.85
N ASN A 570 -19.07 10.19 -4.12
CA ASN A 570 -18.87 10.08 -2.68
C ASN A 570 -17.59 9.32 -2.32
N GLU A 571 -17.31 8.20 -3.01
CA GLU A 571 -16.32 7.23 -2.54
C GLU A 571 -15.28 6.81 -3.58
N LEU A 572 -15.54 6.99 -4.89
CA LEU A 572 -14.78 6.27 -5.94
C LEU A 572 -14.03 7.17 -6.93
N ARG A 573 -14.00 8.49 -6.72
CA ARG A 573 -13.21 9.44 -7.54
C ARG A 573 -11.73 9.07 -7.65
N GLY A 574 -11.16 8.43 -6.61
CA GLY A 574 -9.75 8.06 -6.53
C GLY A 574 -9.43 6.61 -6.94
N ALA A 575 -10.31 5.92 -7.66
CA ALA A 575 -10.11 4.49 -7.96
C ALA A 575 -8.84 4.17 -8.77
N PHE A 576 -8.35 5.11 -9.60
CA PHE A 576 -7.19 4.94 -10.51
C PHE A 576 -6.14 6.06 -10.39
N ASP A 577 -6.19 6.81 -9.30
CA ASP A 577 -5.37 8.00 -9.08
C ASP A 577 -3.96 7.65 -8.54
N ALA A 578 -3.15 8.68 -8.30
CA ALA A 578 -1.78 8.57 -7.82
C ALA A 578 -1.71 7.92 -6.44
N ASP A 579 -2.73 8.10 -5.59
CA ASP A 579 -2.83 7.47 -4.28
C ASP A 579 -3.16 5.98 -4.40
N ALA A 580 -4.02 5.60 -5.35
CA ALA A 580 -4.25 4.20 -5.71
C ALA A 580 -2.97 3.53 -6.24
N ILE A 581 -2.19 4.25 -7.05
CA ILE A 581 -0.88 3.79 -7.54
C ILE A 581 0.13 3.65 -6.42
N ALA A 582 0.27 4.67 -5.56
CA ALA A 582 1.17 4.63 -4.41
C ALA A 582 0.79 3.49 -3.47
N SER A 583 -0.51 3.33 -3.19
CA SER A 583 -1.04 2.21 -2.41
C SER A 583 -0.67 0.87 -3.07
N SER A 584 -0.84 0.75 -4.38
CA SER A 584 -0.52 -0.47 -5.11
C SER A 584 0.97 -0.83 -5.10
N ARG A 585 1.86 0.18 -5.10
CA ARG A 585 3.32 0.01 -5.01
C ARG A 585 3.79 -0.51 -3.65
N THR A 586 2.97 -0.37 -2.60
CA THR A 586 3.32 -0.83 -1.25
C THR A 586 2.83 -2.24 -0.93
N LEU A 587 2.08 -2.88 -1.84
CA LEU A 587 1.56 -4.23 -1.67
C LEU A 587 2.58 -5.30 -2.08
N THR A 588 2.59 -6.40 -1.35
CA THR A 588 3.28 -7.62 -1.77
C THR A 588 2.46 -8.30 -2.86
N ARG A 589 2.85 -8.11 -4.13
CA ARG A 589 2.33 -8.89 -5.26
C ARG A 589 2.99 -10.28 -5.27
N GLU A 590 2.30 -11.29 -5.78
CA GLU A 590 2.91 -12.63 -5.96
C GLU A 590 4.08 -12.52 -6.95
N ILE A 591 5.31 -12.68 -6.47
CA ILE A 591 6.52 -12.61 -7.29
C ILE A 591 6.53 -13.81 -8.23
N ARG A 592 6.34 -13.57 -9.53
CA ARG A 592 6.49 -14.61 -10.55
C ARG A 592 7.97 -14.82 -10.89
N ALA A 593 8.34 -16.06 -11.18
CA ALA A 593 9.52 -16.36 -11.99
C ALA A 593 9.28 -15.86 -13.42
N LYS A 594 10.27 -15.21 -14.04
CA LYS A 594 10.14 -14.72 -15.43
C LYS A 594 9.73 -15.87 -16.34
N ALA A 595 8.49 -15.89 -16.79
CA ALA A 595 8.12 -16.77 -17.89
C ALA A 595 8.79 -16.30 -19.17
N SER A 596 9.40 -17.25 -19.85
CA SER A 596 9.72 -17.17 -21.27
C SER A 596 8.40 -17.14 -22.06
N TYR A 597 7.82 -15.96 -22.23
CA TYR A 597 6.98 -15.73 -23.39
C TYR A 597 7.87 -15.26 -24.54
N ASP A 598 7.57 -15.80 -25.72
CA ASP A 598 8.40 -15.85 -26.92
C ASP A 598 8.46 -14.50 -27.68
N SER A 599 9.52 -14.40 -28.48
CA SER A 599 9.98 -13.32 -29.37
C SER A 599 10.79 -12.17 -28.76
N LYS A 600 11.92 -11.89 -29.42
CA LYS A 600 12.78 -10.70 -29.28
C LYS A 600 12.04 -9.36 -29.36
N GLU A 601 10.76 -9.35 -29.74
CA GLU A 601 9.93 -8.15 -29.87
C GLU A 601 9.15 -7.86 -28.58
N SER A 602 8.87 -8.85 -27.72
CA SER A 602 8.45 -8.62 -26.33
C SER A 602 9.55 -7.93 -25.52
N GLU A 603 10.83 -8.18 -25.83
CA GLU A 603 11.96 -7.43 -25.28
C GLU A 603 12.02 -6.00 -25.83
N ALA A 604 11.59 -5.74 -27.06
CA ALA A 604 11.47 -4.38 -27.60
C ALA A 604 10.34 -3.61 -26.91
N VAL A 605 9.21 -4.26 -26.62
CA VAL A 605 8.11 -3.72 -25.82
C VAL A 605 8.55 -3.51 -24.35
N ARG A 606 9.19 -4.49 -23.71
CA ARG A 606 9.67 -4.39 -22.31
C ARG A 606 10.80 -3.39 -22.08
N ASN A 607 11.65 -3.14 -23.07
CA ASN A 607 12.68 -2.10 -22.97
C ASN A 607 12.10 -0.68 -23.09
N GLY A 608 10.87 -0.55 -23.63
CA GLY A 608 10.08 0.67 -23.57
C GLY A 608 9.34 0.82 -22.23
N TRP A 609 8.72 -0.25 -21.72
CA TRP A 609 7.91 -0.24 -20.50
C TRP A 609 8.76 -0.15 -19.22
N THR A 610 9.20 1.05 -18.87
CA THR A 610 9.73 1.35 -17.53
C THR A 610 8.62 1.25 -16.46
N GLU A 611 8.98 1.14 -15.18
CA GLU A 611 8.08 1.18 -13.99
C GLU A 611 7.17 2.45 -13.87
N ARG A 612 7.14 3.29 -14.91
CA ARG A 612 6.49 4.61 -14.98
C ARG A 612 5.40 4.73 -16.07
N HIS A 613 4.97 3.62 -16.69
CA HIS A 613 4.09 3.66 -17.88
C HIS A 613 2.59 3.83 -17.60
N TRP A 614 2.13 3.62 -16.36
CA TRP A 614 0.75 3.92 -16.02
C TRP A 614 0.57 5.42 -15.78
N VAL A 615 -0.30 6.04 -16.57
CA VAL A 615 -0.76 7.42 -16.35
C VAL A 615 -1.88 7.37 -15.31
N PRO A 616 -1.72 7.98 -14.11
CA PRO A 616 -2.82 8.09 -13.17
C PRO A 616 -3.97 8.83 -13.85
N ILE A 617 -5.20 8.34 -13.68
CA ILE A 617 -6.39 8.99 -14.21
C ILE A 617 -7.41 9.19 -13.10
N ARG A 618 -8.16 10.27 -13.19
CA ARG A 618 -9.26 10.58 -12.28
C ARG A 618 -10.56 10.53 -13.03
N ILE A 619 -11.53 9.79 -12.51
CA ILE A 619 -12.89 9.82 -13.04
C ILE A 619 -13.60 11.02 -12.40
N ILE A 620 -14.00 11.97 -13.24
CA ILE A 620 -14.59 13.24 -12.84
C ILE A 620 -16.08 13.04 -12.58
N ASP A 621 -16.78 12.44 -13.55
CA ASP A 621 -18.23 12.28 -13.54
C ASP A 621 -18.67 11.18 -14.52
N LEU A 622 -19.91 10.73 -14.37
CA LEU A 622 -20.61 9.81 -15.27
C LEU A 622 -21.83 10.53 -15.83
N LYS A 623 -21.80 10.82 -17.15
CA LYS A 623 -22.99 11.31 -17.85
C LYS A 623 -23.95 10.16 -18.05
N ILE A 624 -25.20 10.39 -17.70
CA ILE A 624 -26.30 9.42 -17.84
C ILE A 624 -27.41 10.06 -18.67
N GLY A 625 -28.08 9.24 -19.48
CA GLY A 625 -29.25 9.66 -20.24
C GLY A 625 -30.17 8.49 -20.55
N LYS A 626 -31.22 8.75 -21.32
CA LYS A 626 -32.27 7.77 -21.57
C LYS A 626 -31.82 6.71 -22.57
N ASP A 627 -31.04 7.12 -23.56
CA ASP A 627 -30.47 6.25 -24.57
C ASP A 627 -28.99 5.98 -24.27
N ILE A 628 -28.47 4.80 -24.63
CA ILE A 628 -27.07 4.41 -24.37
C ILE A 628 -26.07 5.44 -24.94
N GLN A 629 -26.41 6.08 -26.06
CA GLN A 629 -25.58 7.11 -26.70
C GLN A 629 -25.39 8.37 -25.87
N ASP A 630 -26.28 8.64 -24.90
CA ASP A 630 -26.17 9.78 -23.99
C ASP A 630 -25.16 9.54 -22.86
N TRP A 631 -24.70 8.29 -22.70
CA TRP A 631 -23.80 7.90 -21.63
C TRP A 631 -22.34 8.13 -22.01
N ASP A 632 -21.58 8.73 -21.10
CA ASP A 632 -20.16 8.99 -21.30
C ASP A 632 -19.45 9.08 -19.94
N ILE A 633 -18.22 8.58 -19.89
CA ILE A 633 -17.37 8.74 -18.71
C ILE A 633 -16.53 9.99 -18.89
N LEU A 634 -16.70 10.96 -17.99
CA LEU A 634 -15.82 12.09 -17.89
C LEU A 634 -14.63 11.70 -17.03
N TRP A 635 -13.45 11.70 -17.63
CA TRP A 635 -12.20 11.40 -16.97
C TRP A 635 -11.13 12.39 -17.41
N ALA A 636 -10.09 12.56 -16.61
CA ALA A 636 -8.92 13.34 -16.96
C ALA A 636 -7.65 12.58 -16.55
N PRO A 637 -6.55 12.76 -17.29
CA PRO A 637 -5.26 12.34 -16.78
C PRO A 637 -4.99 13.15 -15.51
N GLU A 638 -4.58 12.47 -14.46
CA GLU A 638 -4.33 13.15 -13.20
C GLU A 638 -3.14 14.09 -13.32
N PHE A 639 -2.37 14.15 -14.41
CA PHE A 639 -1.36 15.20 -14.57
C PHE A 639 -1.94 16.62 -14.48
N GLU A 640 -3.20 16.87 -14.86
CA GLU A 640 -3.82 18.19 -14.72
C GLU A 640 -4.31 18.46 -13.29
N HIS A 641 -4.76 17.43 -12.56
CA HIS A 641 -5.18 17.54 -11.17
C HIS A 641 -4.02 17.42 -10.15
N MET A 642 -2.99 16.64 -10.48
CA MET A 642 -1.67 16.61 -9.87
C MET A 642 -0.95 17.92 -10.19
N ALA A 643 -1.03 18.49 -11.39
CA ALA A 643 -0.54 19.85 -11.61
C ALA A 643 -1.36 20.89 -10.84
N SER A 644 -2.65 20.64 -10.51
CA SER A 644 -3.48 21.55 -9.71
C SER A 644 -3.37 21.34 -8.18
N ASN A 645 -3.04 20.13 -7.69
CA ASN A 645 -2.89 19.78 -6.27
C ASN A 645 -1.43 19.64 -5.83
N MET A 646 -0.51 19.14 -6.67
CA MET A 646 0.95 19.34 -6.50
C MET A 646 1.34 20.78 -6.81
N ALA A 647 0.40 21.61 -7.28
CA ALA A 647 0.52 23.06 -7.25
C ALA A 647 0.43 23.63 -5.84
N THR A 648 -0.23 22.99 -4.87
CA THR A 648 -0.42 23.58 -3.54
C THR A 648 0.18 22.70 -2.45
N ARG A 649 1.19 23.22 -1.75
CA ARG A 649 1.77 22.55 -0.58
C ARG A 649 0.72 22.54 0.55
N PRO A 650 0.33 21.37 1.10
CA PRO A 650 -0.64 21.31 2.21
C PRO A 650 -0.08 21.91 3.51
N ALA A 651 -0.99 22.39 4.36
CA ALA A 651 -0.71 22.90 5.71
C ALA A 651 -0.57 21.74 6.73
N LYS A 652 0.49 20.92 6.61
CA LYS A 652 0.62 19.66 7.37
C LYS A 652 0.80 19.86 8.89
N LYS A 653 1.17 21.05 9.35
CA LYS A 653 1.38 21.38 10.77
C LYS A 653 0.13 21.95 11.44
N ALA A 654 -0.93 22.20 10.67
CA ALA A 654 -2.25 22.49 11.19
C ALA A 654 -2.73 21.35 12.11
N GLY A 655 -3.35 21.70 13.23
CA GLY A 655 -3.84 20.77 14.25
C GLY A 655 -2.77 20.25 15.23
N THR A 656 -1.48 20.44 14.95
CA THR A 656 -0.39 19.95 15.82
C THR A 656 0.55 21.05 16.30
N TRP A 657 1.00 21.95 15.42
CA TRP A 657 1.89 23.07 15.78
C TRP A 657 1.13 24.39 15.95
N TYR A 658 -0.02 24.51 15.30
CA TYR A 658 -0.97 25.61 15.39
C TYR A 658 -2.39 25.08 15.14
N SER A 659 -3.43 25.82 15.54
CA SER A 659 -4.82 25.39 15.39
C SER A 659 -5.22 25.17 13.92
N GLU A 660 -5.91 24.06 13.62
CA GLU A 660 -6.41 23.75 12.28
C GLU A 660 -7.61 24.62 11.87
N GLY A 661 -8.48 24.93 12.83
CA GLY A 661 -9.66 25.77 12.57
C GLY A 661 -9.26 27.24 12.33
N ALA A 662 -9.62 27.77 11.16
CA ALA A 662 -9.30 29.13 10.73
C ALA A 662 -9.72 30.18 11.77
N ASP A 663 -10.95 30.14 12.28
CA ASP A 663 -11.44 31.14 13.24
C ASP A 663 -10.64 31.13 14.56
N VAL A 664 -10.30 29.94 15.05
CA VAL A 664 -9.51 29.78 16.28
C VAL A 664 -8.10 30.32 16.09
N LEU A 665 -7.46 29.95 14.98
CA LEU A 665 -6.12 30.42 14.65
C LEU A 665 -6.08 31.94 14.45
N ARG A 666 -7.11 32.51 13.81
CA ARG A 666 -7.24 33.95 13.63
C ARG A 666 -7.27 34.69 14.96
N ILE A 667 -8.13 34.25 15.88
CA ILE A 667 -8.25 34.86 17.22
C ILE A 667 -6.92 34.79 17.97
N GLU A 668 -6.23 33.65 17.93
CA GLU A 668 -4.93 33.47 18.60
C GLU A 668 -3.88 34.45 18.04
N LEU A 669 -3.71 34.48 16.71
CA LEU A 669 -2.70 35.31 16.06
C LEU A 669 -3.01 36.80 16.14
N GLU A 670 -4.28 37.20 15.96
CA GLU A 670 -4.70 38.59 16.13
C GLU A 670 -4.54 39.05 17.58
N GLY A 671 -4.80 38.17 18.56
CA GLY A 671 -4.51 38.43 19.97
C GLY A 671 -3.02 38.70 20.21
N PHE A 672 -2.14 37.82 19.72
CA PHE A 672 -0.70 38.03 19.82
C PHE A 672 -0.22 39.32 19.13
N LEU A 673 -0.80 39.67 17.98
CA LEU A 673 -0.51 40.92 17.28
C LEU A 673 -1.00 42.15 18.05
N ALA A 674 -2.16 42.05 18.71
CA ALA A 674 -2.72 43.13 19.52
C ALA A 674 -1.92 43.40 20.81
N ASP A 675 -1.27 42.38 21.36
CA ASP A 675 -0.39 42.51 22.54
C ASP A 675 0.93 43.24 22.23
N VAL A 676 1.28 43.43 20.96
CA VAL A 676 2.45 44.23 20.56
C VAL A 676 2.10 45.71 20.60
N PRO A 677 2.89 46.57 21.27
CA PRO A 677 2.66 48.01 21.32
C PRO A 677 2.59 48.64 19.92
N ASP A 678 1.83 49.72 19.76
CA ASP A 678 1.68 50.42 18.47
C ASP A 678 2.97 51.11 17.98
N SER A 679 3.96 51.26 18.84
CA SER A 679 5.28 51.82 18.52
C SER A 679 6.41 51.10 19.24
N ILE A 680 7.55 50.95 18.58
CA ILE A 680 8.81 50.43 19.15
C ILE A 680 9.88 51.52 19.03
N ASP A 681 10.57 51.82 20.12
CA ASP A 681 11.61 52.86 20.20
C ASP A 681 11.16 54.24 19.66
N GLY A 682 9.87 54.56 19.84
CA GLY A 682 9.25 55.81 19.36
C GLY A 682 8.86 55.83 17.88
N ALA A 683 9.13 54.75 17.12
CA ALA A 683 8.69 54.60 15.74
C ALA A 683 7.35 53.82 15.68
N PRO A 684 6.34 54.28 14.93
CA PRO A 684 5.08 53.57 14.77
C PRO A 684 5.27 52.23 14.03
N LEU A 685 4.40 51.26 14.30
CA LEU A 685 4.37 49.98 13.58
C LEU A 685 3.35 50.01 12.42
N PRO A 686 3.66 49.40 11.26
CA PRO A 686 4.94 48.77 10.92
C PRO A 686 6.08 49.77 10.79
N VAL A 687 7.32 49.34 11.08
CA VAL A 687 8.50 50.20 11.02
C VAL A 687 8.80 50.49 9.54
N SER A 688 8.68 51.75 9.13
CA SER A 688 8.88 52.16 7.74
C SER A 688 10.22 51.67 7.17
N GLY A 689 10.16 50.90 6.09
CA GLY A 689 11.34 50.33 5.43
C GLY A 689 11.94 49.10 6.12
N ALA A 690 11.34 48.57 7.18
CA ALA A 690 11.73 47.29 7.79
C ALA A 690 11.32 46.13 6.87
N ARG A 691 12.20 45.80 5.92
CA ARG A 691 11.96 44.80 4.86
C ARG A 691 12.58 43.44 5.15
N VAL A 692 13.38 43.31 6.21
CA VAL A 692 13.97 42.02 6.62
C VAL A 692 13.63 41.78 8.08
N VAL A 693 13.10 40.61 8.41
CA VAL A 693 12.80 40.22 9.80
C VAL A 693 13.37 38.84 10.12
N ILE A 694 13.72 38.64 11.40
CA ILE A 694 13.99 37.33 11.98
C ILE A 694 12.81 37.00 12.89
N ALA A 695 12.23 35.80 12.74
CA ALA A 695 11.12 35.33 13.54
C ALA A 695 11.28 33.84 13.89
N PRO A 696 10.79 33.39 15.06
CA PRO A 696 10.86 31.99 15.48
C PRO A 696 9.88 31.10 14.71
N HIS A 697 10.11 29.78 14.76
CA HIS A 697 9.31 28.76 14.08
C HIS A 697 8.92 27.55 14.96
N ALA A 698 9.04 27.63 16.28
CA ALA A 698 8.37 26.66 17.16
C ALA A 698 6.84 26.83 17.11
N GLY A 699 6.09 25.84 17.62
CA GLY A 699 4.61 25.89 17.70
C GLY A 699 4.09 27.19 18.35
N TYR A 700 2.93 27.68 17.89
CA TYR A 700 2.44 29.02 18.24
C TYR A 700 2.13 29.22 19.72
N SER A 701 1.75 28.15 20.42
CA SER A 701 1.58 28.17 21.87
C SER A 701 2.85 28.56 22.64
N TYR A 702 4.03 28.35 22.05
CA TYR A 702 5.32 28.72 22.65
C TYR A 702 5.88 30.02 22.06
N SER A 703 5.99 30.08 20.73
CA SER A 703 6.73 31.14 20.04
C SER A 703 5.84 32.20 19.39
N GLY A 704 4.53 31.95 19.27
CA GLY A 704 3.60 32.77 18.51
C GLY A 704 3.60 34.23 18.97
N SER A 705 3.51 34.45 20.29
CA SER A 705 3.58 35.79 20.87
C SER A 705 4.94 36.49 20.70
N CYS A 706 6.04 35.75 20.50
CA CYS A 706 7.33 36.34 20.15
C CYS A 706 7.37 36.72 18.66
N ALA A 707 6.91 35.83 17.78
CA ALA A 707 6.86 36.07 16.33
C ALA A 707 6.00 37.28 15.95
N ALA A 708 4.92 37.57 16.71
CA ALA A 708 4.07 38.74 16.51
C ALA A 708 4.86 40.05 16.41
N TRP A 709 5.94 40.20 17.20
CA TRP A 709 6.79 41.39 17.19
C TRP A 709 7.46 41.61 15.83
N ALA A 710 8.03 40.56 15.24
CA ALA A 710 8.62 40.61 13.91
C ALA A 710 7.58 40.97 12.83
N TYR A 711 6.41 40.33 12.86
CA TYR A 711 5.34 40.57 11.88
C TYR A 711 4.67 41.94 11.99
N LYS A 712 4.58 42.50 13.20
CA LYS A 712 4.13 43.88 13.42
C LYS A 712 5.16 44.89 12.94
N ALA A 713 6.45 44.62 13.11
CA ALA A 713 7.53 45.48 12.61
C ALA A 713 7.65 45.44 11.07
N LEU A 714 7.37 44.31 10.44
CA LEU A 714 7.50 44.10 8.99
C LEU A 714 6.63 45.07 8.17
N ASP A 715 7.28 45.86 7.31
CA ASP A 715 6.64 46.76 6.36
C ASP A 715 6.40 46.05 5.01
N LEU A 716 5.13 45.72 4.75
CA LEU A 716 4.68 45.11 3.51
C LEU A 716 4.07 46.12 2.53
N SER A 717 4.02 47.42 2.86
CA SER A 717 3.24 48.42 2.10
C SER A 717 3.59 48.51 0.60
N ARG A 718 4.83 48.14 0.24
CA ARG A 718 5.34 48.12 -1.14
C ARG A 718 5.66 46.72 -1.66
N ALA A 719 5.45 45.68 -0.84
CA ALA A 719 5.88 44.33 -1.18
C ALA A 719 5.05 43.77 -2.34
N LYS A 720 5.75 43.34 -3.40
CA LYS A 720 5.22 42.44 -4.44
C LYS A 720 5.71 41.02 -4.27
N ARG A 721 6.82 40.84 -3.53
CA ARG A 721 7.38 39.51 -3.22
C ARG A 721 7.86 39.42 -1.78
N VAL A 722 7.67 38.26 -1.17
CA VAL A 722 8.16 37.95 0.18
C VAL A 722 8.98 36.67 0.16
N PHE A 723 10.28 36.79 0.41
CA PHE A 723 11.19 35.67 0.55
C PHE A 723 11.09 35.07 1.94
N VAL A 724 11.00 33.75 2.05
CA VAL A 724 10.97 33.05 3.33
C VAL A 724 12.12 32.05 3.35
N LEU A 725 13.13 32.30 4.19
CA LEU A 725 14.30 31.45 4.30
C LEU A 725 14.21 30.64 5.59
N GLY A 726 14.20 29.32 5.49
CA GLY A 726 14.12 28.43 6.67
C GLY A 726 15.15 27.32 6.67
N PRO A 727 15.58 26.84 7.85
CA PRO A 727 16.49 25.70 7.95
C PRO A 727 15.78 24.39 7.57
N SER A 728 16.54 23.40 7.09
CA SER A 728 16.06 22.02 6.91
C SER A 728 16.25 21.18 8.19
N HIS A 729 15.17 20.57 8.68
CA HIS A 729 15.15 19.64 9.82
C HIS A 729 14.81 18.20 9.42
N THR A 730 14.11 18.04 8.31
CA THR A 730 13.53 16.73 7.91
C THR A 730 14.46 15.87 7.08
N TYR A 731 15.47 16.47 6.46
CA TYR A 731 16.49 15.76 5.70
C TYR A 731 17.80 16.53 5.63
N ILE A 732 18.87 15.81 5.32
CA ILE A 732 20.18 16.39 5.09
C ILE A 732 20.15 17.10 3.74
N LEU A 733 20.26 18.42 3.78
CA LEU A 733 20.39 19.30 2.62
C LEU A 733 21.75 19.98 2.69
N GLU A 734 22.55 19.87 1.64
CA GLU A 734 23.74 20.71 1.44
C GLU A 734 23.33 21.89 0.54
N GLY A 735 23.81 23.11 0.83
CA GLY A 735 23.43 24.28 0.02
C GLY A 735 22.01 24.79 0.33
N CYS A 736 21.22 25.04 -0.71
CA CYS A 736 19.85 25.53 -0.62
C CYS A 736 18.94 24.76 -1.59
N ALA A 737 17.63 24.80 -1.33
CA ALA A 737 16.61 24.27 -2.21
C ALA A 737 15.43 25.24 -2.30
N ALA A 738 14.90 25.44 -3.51
CA ALA A 738 13.69 26.23 -3.75
C ALA A 738 12.47 25.31 -3.92
N THR A 739 11.31 25.79 -3.50
CA THR A 739 10.05 25.04 -3.62
C THR A 739 9.68 24.77 -5.09
N THR A 740 9.05 23.63 -5.35
CA THR A 740 8.48 23.30 -6.66
C THR A 740 6.95 23.48 -6.71
N PHE A 741 6.32 23.79 -5.58
CA PHE A 741 4.89 24.10 -5.53
C PHE A 741 4.59 25.47 -6.16
N SER A 742 3.33 25.70 -6.53
CA SER A 742 2.83 26.99 -7.03
C SER A 742 2.11 27.82 -5.97
N LYS A 743 1.71 27.20 -4.85
CA LYS A 743 1.02 27.78 -3.71
C LYS A 743 1.38 27.05 -2.43
N TYR A 744 1.26 27.73 -1.29
CA TYR A 744 1.26 27.11 0.04
C TYR A 744 -0.11 27.32 0.70
N ALA A 745 -0.75 26.24 1.11
CA ALA A 745 -2.01 26.31 1.85
C ALA A 745 -1.79 26.80 3.28
N THR A 746 -2.76 27.54 3.79
CA THR A 746 -2.91 27.86 5.21
C THR A 746 -4.38 27.66 5.60
N PRO A 747 -4.72 27.57 6.90
CA PRO A 747 -6.12 27.53 7.32
C PRO A 747 -6.97 28.73 6.85
N PHE A 748 -6.36 29.86 6.49
CA PHE A 748 -7.06 31.05 6.02
C PHE A 748 -7.27 31.08 4.50
N GLY A 749 -6.48 30.30 3.76
CA GLY A 749 -6.39 30.35 2.30
C GLY A 749 -4.95 30.14 1.80
N ASP A 750 -4.78 30.14 0.48
CA ASP A 750 -3.49 29.86 -0.15
C ASP A 750 -2.64 31.13 -0.36
N LEU A 751 -1.32 31.01 -0.17
CA LEU A 751 -0.32 31.98 -0.62
C LEU A 751 0.29 31.53 -1.95
N THR A 752 0.37 32.42 -2.94
CA THR A 752 0.90 32.10 -4.27
C THR A 752 2.42 32.22 -4.33
N ILE A 753 3.11 31.24 -4.93
CA ILE A 753 4.56 31.22 -5.10
C ILE A 753 4.97 31.94 -6.41
N ASP A 754 6.08 32.68 -6.38
CA ASP A 754 6.74 33.19 -7.58
C ASP A 754 7.67 32.12 -8.18
N GLN A 755 7.09 31.15 -8.90
CA GLN A 755 7.82 29.98 -9.42
C GLN A 755 8.93 30.36 -10.41
N GLU A 756 8.69 31.36 -11.26
CA GLU A 756 9.67 31.85 -12.23
C GLU A 756 10.92 32.40 -11.53
N LEU A 757 10.70 33.20 -10.48
CA LEU A 757 11.78 33.74 -9.68
C LEU A 757 12.48 32.67 -8.83
N ALA A 758 11.71 31.76 -8.22
CA ALA A 758 12.27 30.63 -7.48
C ALA A 758 13.23 29.82 -8.38
N LYS A 759 12.82 29.54 -9.62
CA LYS A 759 13.64 28.85 -10.61
C LYS A 759 14.88 29.66 -11.01
N THR A 760 14.74 30.96 -11.21
CA THR A 760 15.86 31.87 -11.51
C THR A 760 16.93 31.84 -10.41
N ILE A 761 16.50 31.79 -9.14
CA ILE A 761 17.41 31.73 -7.99
C ILE A 761 18.03 30.34 -7.87
N GLU A 762 17.26 29.28 -8.10
CA GLU A 762 17.74 27.90 -8.13
C GLU A 762 18.93 27.77 -9.09
N ASP A 763 18.74 28.24 -10.32
CA ASP A 763 19.76 28.17 -11.37
C ASP A 763 20.98 29.06 -11.04
N ALA A 764 20.77 30.25 -10.48
CA ALA A 764 21.85 31.18 -10.14
C ALA A 764 22.70 30.75 -8.94
N ALA A 765 22.11 30.04 -7.98
CA ALA A 765 22.78 29.54 -6.79
C ALA A 765 23.17 28.05 -6.85
N TYR A 766 22.94 27.38 -7.99
CA TYR A 766 23.15 25.95 -8.17
C TYR A 766 22.43 25.12 -7.09
N MET A 767 21.19 25.48 -6.79
CA MET A 767 20.36 24.80 -5.80
C MET A 767 19.82 23.48 -6.37
N GLU A 768 19.58 22.51 -5.49
CA GLU A 768 18.81 21.33 -5.85
C GLU A 768 17.31 21.63 -5.75
N PRO A 769 16.45 21.02 -6.59
CA PRO A 769 15.01 21.14 -6.43
C PRO A 769 14.58 20.47 -5.12
N MET A 770 13.71 21.14 -4.36
CA MET A 770 13.25 20.62 -3.07
C MET A 770 12.37 19.37 -3.26
N PRO A 771 12.70 18.22 -2.64
CA PRO A 771 11.82 17.05 -2.68
C PRO A 771 10.51 17.34 -1.96
N GLN A 772 9.38 17.25 -2.67
CA GLN A 772 8.07 17.68 -2.16
C GLN A 772 7.64 16.97 -0.88
N SER A 773 7.94 15.67 -0.72
CA SER A 773 7.65 14.94 0.52
C SER A 773 8.34 15.56 1.73
N ASN A 774 9.62 15.90 1.56
CA ASN A 774 10.45 16.49 2.61
C ASN A 774 10.03 17.93 2.88
N GLU A 775 9.67 18.69 1.84
CA GLU A 775 9.13 20.03 1.96
C GLU A 775 7.81 20.07 2.76
N VAL A 776 6.92 19.12 2.51
CA VAL A 776 5.64 18.96 3.24
C VAL A 776 5.88 18.54 4.69
N ASP A 777 6.89 17.70 4.92
CA ASP A 777 7.29 17.32 6.28
C ASP A 777 8.00 18.46 7.02
N GLU A 778 8.63 19.40 6.32
CA GLU A 778 9.35 20.52 6.93
C GLU A 778 8.38 21.53 7.55
N HIS A 779 8.76 22.11 8.68
CA HIS A 779 7.91 23.06 9.41
C HIS A 779 8.49 24.48 9.41
N SER A 780 9.80 24.65 9.24
CA SER A 780 10.46 25.95 9.37
C SER A 780 9.86 27.03 8.46
N LEU A 781 9.49 26.68 7.22
CA LEU A 781 8.81 27.59 6.30
C LEU A 781 7.32 27.73 6.64
N GLU A 782 6.64 26.63 6.94
CA GLU A 782 5.19 26.61 7.14
C GLU A 782 4.73 27.47 8.32
N MET A 783 5.51 27.50 9.40
CA MET A 783 5.18 28.28 10.60
C MET A 783 5.14 29.79 10.37
N HIS A 784 5.64 30.27 9.23
CA HIS A 784 5.53 31.68 8.83
C HIS A 784 4.27 31.99 8.01
N MET A 785 3.64 30.98 7.40
CA MET A 785 2.60 31.20 6.39
C MET A 785 1.30 31.78 6.98
N PRO A 786 0.76 31.29 8.12
CA PRO A 786 -0.44 31.89 8.72
C PRO A 786 -0.26 33.36 9.12
N TYR A 787 0.87 33.69 9.77
CA TYR A 787 1.19 35.08 10.12
C TYR A 787 1.33 35.97 8.89
N LEU A 788 2.04 35.50 7.86
CA LEU A 788 2.20 36.24 6.61
C LEU A 788 0.85 36.47 5.93
N TYR A 789 -0.01 35.45 5.87
CA TYR A 789 -1.36 35.55 5.30
C TYR A 789 -2.17 36.65 6.02
N LEU A 790 -2.21 36.65 7.35
CA LEU A 790 -2.94 37.68 8.12
C LEU A 790 -2.37 39.08 7.89
N ARG A 791 -1.04 39.24 7.84
CA ARG A 791 -0.42 40.54 7.57
C ARG A 791 -0.68 41.02 6.14
N CYS A 792 -0.71 40.11 5.17
CA CYS A 792 -1.12 40.40 3.80
C CYS A 792 -2.59 40.82 3.73
N GLU A 793 -3.49 40.12 4.43
CA GLU A 793 -4.90 40.46 4.50
C GLU A 793 -5.11 41.86 5.09
N GLN A 794 -4.43 42.18 6.19
CA GLN A 794 -4.48 43.51 6.83
C GLN A 794 -3.95 44.63 5.93
N THR A 795 -2.95 44.34 5.09
CA THR A 795 -2.27 45.36 4.25
C THR A 795 -2.94 45.53 2.88
N PHE A 796 -3.29 44.42 2.22
CA PHE A 796 -3.73 44.38 0.82
C PHE A 796 -5.23 44.08 0.65
N ARG A 797 -5.90 43.67 1.73
CA ARG A 797 -7.35 43.36 1.84
C ARG A 797 -7.82 42.14 1.08
N THR A 798 -7.41 41.93 -0.17
CA THR A 798 -7.86 40.80 -0.99
C THR A 798 -6.69 39.90 -1.42
N PRO A 799 -6.87 38.56 -1.44
CA PRO A 799 -5.81 37.62 -1.79
C PRO A 799 -5.16 37.83 -3.15
N GLU A 800 -5.89 38.37 -4.14
CA GLU A 800 -5.37 38.64 -5.49
C GLU A 800 -4.31 39.74 -5.51
N ARG A 801 -4.27 40.57 -4.46
CA ARG A 801 -3.28 41.64 -4.27
C ARG A 801 -2.12 41.23 -3.38
N PHE A 802 -2.12 40.02 -2.85
CA PHE A 802 -1.05 39.58 -1.97
C PHE A 802 0.27 39.50 -2.75
N PRO A 803 1.41 39.84 -2.12
CA PRO A 803 2.70 39.58 -2.71
C PRO A 803 2.89 38.07 -2.90
N LYS A 804 3.56 37.69 -3.98
CA LYS A 804 3.96 36.30 -4.17
C LYS A 804 5.04 35.92 -3.17
N ILE A 805 5.08 34.68 -2.74
CA ILE A 805 6.12 34.19 -1.82
C ILE A 805 7.23 33.47 -2.58
N VAL A 806 8.44 33.50 -2.02
CA VAL A 806 9.62 32.75 -2.51
C VAL A 806 10.20 31.94 -1.34
N PRO A 807 9.67 30.73 -1.09
CA PRO A 807 10.17 29.82 -0.06
C PRO A 807 11.51 29.17 -0.46
N ILE A 808 12.51 29.27 0.41
CA ILE A 808 13.85 28.70 0.22
C ILE A 808 14.25 27.95 1.50
N LEU A 809 14.55 26.65 1.38
CA LEU A 809 15.23 25.92 2.44
C LEU A 809 16.74 26.15 2.34
N VAL A 810 17.35 26.42 3.49
CA VAL A 810 18.79 26.60 3.65
C VAL A 810 19.31 25.43 4.47
N GLY A 811 20.12 24.61 3.83
CA GLY A 811 20.75 23.44 4.42
C GLY A 811 22.05 23.78 5.16
N ILE A 812 22.90 22.76 5.30
CA ILE A 812 24.23 22.87 5.88
C ILE A 812 25.12 23.60 4.88
N ASN A 813 25.66 24.75 5.30
CA ASN A 813 26.54 25.58 4.49
C ASN A 813 27.81 25.96 5.26
N LYS A 814 28.92 26.14 4.55
CA LYS A 814 30.13 26.80 5.03
C LYS A 814 30.01 28.31 4.82
N GLY A 815 30.77 29.10 5.57
CA GLY A 815 30.71 30.57 5.45
C GLY A 815 31.00 31.13 4.05
N ARG A 816 31.77 30.42 3.21
CA ARG A 816 31.96 30.80 1.79
C ARG A 816 30.71 30.56 0.94
N GLU A 817 29.99 29.47 1.19
CA GLU A 817 28.75 29.11 0.49
C GLU A 817 27.64 30.08 0.89
N GLU A 818 27.52 30.41 2.18
CA GLU A 818 26.59 31.44 2.67
C GLU A 818 26.82 32.80 2.00
N LYS A 819 28.10 33.21 1.84
CA LYS A 819 28.48 34.43 1.11
C LYS A 819 28.14 34.36 -0.38
N ALA A 820 28.28 33.19 -1.01
CA ALA A 820 27.92 32.99 -2.41
C ALA A 820 26.39 33.12 -2.62
N ILE A 821 25.59 32.47 -1.76
CA ILE A 821 24.12 32.56 -1.82
C ILE A 821 23.66 33.99 -1.48
N GLY A 822 24.24 34.62 -0.46
CA GLY A 822 23.93 36.01 -0.12
C GLY A 822 24.20 36.99 -1.28
N LYS A 823 25.25 36.72 -2.09
CA LYS A 823 25.52 37.48 -3.32
C LYS A 823 24.44 37.27 -4.39
N VAL A 824 23.89 36.05 -4.53
CA VAL A 824 22.76 35.77 -5.43
C VAL A 824 21.49 36.51 -5.00
N LEU A 825 21.26 36.64 -3.69
CA LEU A 825 20.08 37.33 -3.16
C LEU A 825 20.19 38.87 -3.16
N LEU A 826 21.41 39.42 -3.28
CA LEU A 826 21.68 40.85 -3.22
C LEU A 826 20.83 41.72 -4.18
N PRO A 827 20.60 41.36 -5.47
CA PRO A 827 19.75 42.15 -6.36
C PRO A 827 18.32 42.28 -5.85
N TYR A 828 17.76 41.22 -5.27
CA TYR A 828 16.41 41.22 -4.71
C TYR A 828 16.32 42.02 -3.41
N LEU A 829 17.41 42.08 -2.64
CA LEU A 829 17.51 42.90 -1.43
C LEU A 829 17.49 44.41 -1.75
N LYS A 830 18.12 44.80 -2.87
CA LYS A 830 18.13 46.20 -3.36
C LYS A 830 16.77 46.69 -3.83
N ASP A 831 15.99 45.80 -4.41
CA ASP A 831 14.65 46.11 -4.91
C ASP A 831 13.70 46.40 -3.74
N PRO A 832 13.12 47.62 -3.64
CA PRO A 832 12.24 48.01 -2.54
C PRO A 832 10.90 47.30 -2.54
N GLU A 833 10.55 46.55 -3.59
CA GLU A 833 9.32 45.76 -3.69
C GLU A 833 9.45 44.36 -3.09
N ASN A 834 10.58 44.02 -2.49
CA ASN A 834 10.83 42.74 -1.85
C ASN A 834 10.97 42.86 -0.33
N ALA A 835 10.42 41.89 0.39
CA ALA A 835 10.61 41.69 1.82
C ALA A 835 11.14 40.26 2.11
N PHE A 836 11.76 40.06 3.28
CA PHE A 836 12.44 38.83 3.65
C PHE A 836 12.10 38.43 5.09
N ILE A 837 11.73 37.17 5.28
CA ILE A 837 11.47 36.54 6.56
C ILE A 837 12.52 35.45 6.76
N ILE A 838 13.31 35.60 7.82
CA ILE A 838 14.37 34.67 8.18
C ILE A 838 13.88 33.86 9.39
N SER A 839 13.69 32.56 9.15
CA SER A 839 13.16 31.64 10.13
C SER A 839 14.25 31.12 11.05
N SER A 840 14.18 31.43 12.35
CA SER A 840 15.11 30.89 13.35
C SER A 840 14.59 30.95 14.77
N ASP A 841 14.63 29.80 15.45
CA ASP A 841 14.77 29.73 16.90
C ASP A 841 16.26 29.88 17.28
N PHE A 842 16.52 30.18 18.55
CA PHE A 842 17.85 30.44 19.12
C PHE A 842 18.33 29.23 19.94
N CYS A 843 18.94 29.41 21.11
CA CYS A 843 19.48 28.28 21.89
C CYS A 843 18.44 27.19 22.17
N HIS A 844 18.74 25.98 21.72
CA HIS A 844 18.07 24.74 22.10
C HIS A 844 18.89 24.08 23.21
N TRP A 845 18.53 24.35 24.46
CA TRP A 845 19.26 23.87 25.64
C TRP A 845 18.59 22.65 26.25
N GLY A 846 19.38 21.63 26.57
CA GLY A 846 18.95 20.45 27.31
C GLY A 846 19.49 19.15 26.70
N HIS A 847 19.33 18.06 27.45
CA HIS A 847 19.86 16.76 27.05
C HIS A 847 19.35 16.30 25.68
N ARG A 848 18.06 16.51 25.38
CA ARG A 848 17.43 16.13 24.11
C ARG A 848 18.04 16.81 22.88
N PHE A 849 18.74 17.93 23.08
CA PHE A 849 19.41 18.70 22.03
C PHE A 849 20.93 18.47 22.01
N SER A 850 21.44 17.59 22.89
CA SER A 850 22.87 17.36 23.08
C SER A 850 23.69 18.61 23.40
N TYR A 851 23.03 19.66 23.92
CA TYR A 851 23.64 20.94 24.26
C TYR A 851 23.25 21.34 25.68
N MET A 852 24.19 21.19 26.61
CA MET A 852 23.98 21.39 28.04
C MET A 852 25.15 22.19 28.64
N VAL A 853 25.32 23.42 28.18
CA VAL A 853 26.41 24.29 28.64
C VAL A 853 25.97 25.15 29.83
N HIS A 854 26.90 25.45 30.73
CA HIS A 854 26.73 26.34 31.88
C HIS A 854 27.96 27.23 32.03
N SER A 855 27.79 28.47 32.49
CA SER A 855 28.90 29.34 32.83
C SER A 855 28.91 29.66 34.34
N PRO A 856 29.87 29.14 35.11
CA PRO A 856 30.00 29.46 36.53
C PRO A 856 30.23 30.96 36.79
N SER A 857 30.85 31.66 35.84
CA SER A 857 31.13 33.10 35.92
C SER A 857 30.12 33.97 35.17
N ASN A 858 29.05 33.39 34.60
CA ASN A 858 28.12 34.06 33.68
C ASN A 858 28.81 34.82 32.53
N LYS A 859 29.83 34.21 31.94
CA LYS A 859 30.58 34.77 30.80
C LYS A 859 30.66 33.77 29.64
N PRO A 860 30.50 34.22 28.39
CA PRO A 860 30.48 33.34 27.21
C PRO A 860 31.83 32.62 26.97
N ASP A 861 32.93 33.15 27.52
CA ASP A 861 34.28 32.58 27.36
C ASP A 861 34.57 31.42 28.32
N ASN A 862 33.70 31.18 29.30
CA ASN A 862 33.90 30.18 30.35
C ASN A 862 32.69 29.25 30.41
N LEU A 863 32.55 28.42 29.37
CA LEU A 863 31.48 27.43 29.25
C LEU A 863 31.97 26.04 29.68
N VAL A 864 31.26 25.44 30.62
CA VAL A 864 31.43 24.05 31.04
C VAL A 864 30.23 23.22 30.60
N ARG A 865 30.45 21.93 30.32
CA ARG A 865 29.38 21.02 29.91
C ARG A 865 28.81 20.28 31.12
N LEU A 866 27.52 20.46 31.37
CA LEU A 866 26.76 19.72 32.36
C LEU A 866 26.31 18.35 31.82
N ARG A 867 25.98 17.45 32.75
CA ARG A 867 25.33 16.16 32.51
C ARG A 867 23.94 16.18 33.12
N LYS A 868 23.07 15.34 32.58
CA LYS A 868 21.66 15.21 33.01
C LYS A 868 21.47 14.99 34.52
N ASN A 869 22.38 14.24 35.14
CA ASN A 869 22.30 13.84 36.54
C ASN A 869 23.20 14.68 37.45
N ASP A 870 23.80 15.75 36.94
CA ASP A 870 24.53 16.68 37.79
C ASP A 870 23.54 17.43 38.69
N SER A 871 23.97 17.82 39.88
CA SER A 871 23.18 18.72 40.73
C SER A 871 23.07 20.11 40.09
N ALA A 872 22.02 20.85 40.44
CA ALA A 872 21.90 22.26 40.09
C ALA A 872 23.21 23.03 40.36
N PRO A 873 23.70 23.86 39.42
CA PRO A 873 24.90 24.66 39.64
C PRO A 873 24.73 25.59 40.85
N THR A 874 25.78 25.71 41.67
CA THR A 874 25.79 26.61 42.84
C THR A 874 25.99 28.10 42.48
N GLY A 875 26.22 28.39 41.20
CA GLY A 875 26.42 29.74 40.64
C GLY A 875 25.16 30.32 40.00
N PRO A 876 25.30 31.18 38.96
CA PRO A 876 24.17 31.70 38.20
C PRO A 876 23.29 30.56 37.67
N PRO A 877 21.95 30.72 37.68
CA PRO A 877 21.04 29.73 37.11
C PRO A 877 21.37 29.43 35.65
N ILE A 878 21.06 28.20 35.21
CA ILE A 878 21.36 27.76 33.85
C ILE A 878 20.74 28.68 32.80
N HIS A 879 19.52 29.15 33.03
CA HIS A 879 18.85 30.07 32.11
C HIS A 879 19.60 31.39 31.91
N GLU A 880 20.36 31.89 32.89
CA GLU A 880 21.21 33.09 32.69
C GLU A 880 22.40 32.78 31.78
N THR A 881 22.94 31.56 31.82
CA THR A 881 23.93 31.14 30.80
C THR A 881 23.29 31.09 29.40
N ILE A 882 22.07 30.54 29.28
CA ILE A 882 21.35 30.53 27.99
C ILE A 882 21.19 31.96 27.48
N ARG A 883 20.79 32.88 28.35
CA ARG A 883 20.61 34.30 28.03
C ARG A 883 21.88 34.95 27.51
N ILE A 884 23.01 34.82 28.19
CA ILE A 884 24.26 35.48 27.74
C ILE A 884 24.75 34.92 26.40
N ILE A 885 24.53 33.62 26.13
CA ILE A 885 24.93 32.98 24.87
C ILE A 885 24.04 33.48 23.72
N ASP A 886 22.74 33.62 23.96
CA ASP A 886 21.83 34.20 22.98
C ASP A 886 22.06 35.71 22.81
N GLU A 887 22.36 36.45 23.87
CA GLU A 887 22.73 37.87 23.81
C GLU A 887 23.99 38.08 22.96
N GLU A 888 25.01 37.24 23.11
CA GLU A 888 26.20 37.27 22.24
C GLU A 888 25.86 36.99 20.77
N ALA A 889 25.00 35.99 20.50
CA ALA A 889 24.55 35.71 19.14
C ALA A 889 23.75 36.89 18.56
N MET A 890 22.87 37.49 19.36
CA MET A 890 22.09 38.69 19.00
C MET A 890 23.00 39.90 18.76
N ASP A 891 24.02 40.13 19.59
CA ASP A 891 25.00 41.20 19.44
C ASP A 891 25.82 41.03 18.16
N ALA A 892 26.22 39.80 17.84
CA ALA A 892 26.90 39.49 16.59
C ALA A 892 25.99 39.75 15.37
N VAL A 893 24.69 39.41 15.44
CA VAL A 893 23.71 39.74 14.40
C VAL A 893 23.56 41.28 14.24
N LYS A 894 23.47 42.03 15.34
CA LYS A 894 23.39 43.51 15.33
C LYS A 894 24.63 44.17 14.77
N SER A 895 25.81 43.54 14.88
CA SER A 895 27.07 44.07 14.36
C SER A 895 27.07 44.26 12.83
N GLY A 896 26.26 43.47 12.11
CA GLY A 896 26.23 43.42 10.66
C GLY A 896 27.44 42.72 10.01
N SER A 897 28.28 42.05 10.80
CA SER A 897 29.42 41.28 10.31
C SER A 897 29.10 39.79 10.29
N HIS A 898 29.04 39.21 9.08
CA HIS A 898 28.82 37.78 8.88
C HIS A 898 29.91 36.93 9.56
N ASP A 899 31.17 37.33 9.40
CA ASP A 899 32.30 36.58 9.98
C ASP A 899 32.32 36.65 11.52
N ALA A 900 31.85 37.76 12.12
CA ALA A 900 31.70 37.88 13.57
C ALA A 900 30.62 36.93 14.11
N PHE A 901 29.47 36.83 13.43
CA PHE A 901 28.42 35.88 13.80
C PHE A 901 28.90 34.43 13.76
N LEU A 902 29.62 34.03 12.70
CA LEU A 902 30.22 32.71 12.62
C LEU A 902 31.32 32.47 13.66
N ALA A 903 32.04 33.50 14.10
CA ALA A 903 33.01 33.39 15.19
C ALA A 903 32.31 33.14 16.53
N THR A 904 31.26 33.91 16.84
CA THR A 904 30.45 33.75 18.07
C THR A 904 29.82 32.37 18.16
N LEU A 905 29.25 31.85 17.06
CA LEU A 905 28.67 30.49 17.05
C LEU A 905 29.73 29.41 17.27
N ARG A 906 30.94 29.58 16.73
CA ARG A 906 32.05 28.63 16.95
C ARG A 906 32.57 28.67 18.38
N GLN A 907 32.61 29.84 18.99
CA GLN A 907 33.07 30.06 20.36
C GLN A 907 32.09 29.49 21.39
N THR A 908 30.80 29.79 21.22
CA THR A 908 29.75 29.40 22.17
C THR A 908 29.18 28.00 21.91
N GLY A 909 29.27 27.52 20.66
CA GLY A 909 28.59 26.31 20.21
C GLY A 909 27.07 26.44 20.18
N ASN A 910 26.51 27.65 20.22
CA ASN A 910 25.08 27.89 20.35
C ASN A 910 24.27 27.16 19.27
N THR A 911 23.17 26.53 19.66
CA THR A 911 22.30 25.68 18.82
C THR A 911 21.22 26.46 18.08
N VAL A 912 21.57 27.64 17.53
CA VAL A 912 20.69 28.44 16.68
C VAL A 912 20.31 27.64 15.43
N CYS A 913 19.05 27.23 15.31
CA CYS A 913 18.62 26.32 14.23
C CYS A 913 18.68 27.00 12.85
N GLY A 914 18.30 28.28 12.77
CA GLY A 914 18.37 29.11 11.56
C GLY A 914 19.71 29.81 11.36
N ARG A 915 20.81 29.30 11.93
CA ARG A 915 22.15 29.92 11.78
C ARG A 915 22.55 30.13 10.31
N HIS A 916 22.19 29.21 9.42
CA HIS A 916 22.53 29.30 8.00
C HIS A 916 21.62 30.31 7.25
N PRO A 917 20.28 30.29 7.41
CA PRO A 917 19.42 31.39 6.94
C PRO A 917 19.88 32.78 7.40
N ILE A 918 20.19 32.94 8.69
CA ILE A 918 20.72 34.20 9.26
C ILE A 918 22.06 34.54 8.61
N GLY A 919 22.98 33.57 8.51
CA GLY A 919 24.30 33.75 7.88
C GLY A 919 24.21 34.23 6.42
N VAL A 920 23.37 33.58 5.59
CA VAL A 920 23.10 33.97 4.21
C VAL A 920 22.61 35.41 4.13
N MET A 921 21.63 35.77 4.96
CA MET A 921 21.07 37.12 4.97
C MET A 921 22.09 38.17 5.46
N MET A 922 22.84 37.87 6.53
CA MET A 922 23.90 38.74 7.02
C MET A 922 24.98 38.98 5.95
N ALA A 923 25.38 37.94 5.21
CA ALA A 923 26.33 38.08 4.12
C ALA A 923 25.78 38.98 2.99
N ALA A 924 24.49 38.86 2.67
CA ALA A 924 23.83 39.72 1.69
C ALA A 924 23.77 41.19 2.16
N LEU A 925 23.40 41.42 3.42
CA LEU A 925 23.31 42.76 4.04
C LEU A 925 24.69 43.44 4.16
N GLU A 926 25.74 42.67 4.48
CA GLU A 926 27.11 43.17 4.52
C GLU A 926 27.56 43.65 3.14
N LEU A 927 27.21 42.93 2.08
CA LEU A 927 27.46 43.37 0.70
C LEU A 927 26.62 44.58 0.31
N LEU A 928 25.36 44.63 0.76
CA LEU A 928 24.46 45.77 0.52
C LEU A 928 25.00 47.05 1.15
N GLY A 929 25.52 46.99 2.38
CA GLY A 929 26.09 48.15 3.08
C GLY A 929 27.33 48.76 2.40
N LYS A 930 27.95 48.05 1.45
CA LYS A 930 29.05 48.57 0.61
C LYS A 930 28.54 49.42 -0.57
N VAL A 931 27.25 49.35 -0.88
CA VAL A 931 26.61 50.17 -1.91
C VAL A 931 26.30 51.55 -1.32
N PRO A 932 26.72 52.67 -1.96
CA PRO A 932 26.58 54.01 -1.39
C PRO A 932 25.17 54.39 -0.93
N GLU A 933 24.14 53.96 -1.67
CA GLU A 933 22.72 54.22 -1.38
C GLU A 933 22.21 53.56 -0.10
N PHE A 934 22.85 52.47 0.33
CA PHE A 934 22.46 51.65 1.48
C PHE A 934 23.45 51.80 2.65
N LYS A 935 24.34 52.78 2.59
CA LYS A 935 25.35 53.01 3.63
C LYS A 935 24.67 53.27 4.98
N GLY A 936 24.99 52.45 5.98
CA GLY A 936 24.41 52.54 7.33
C GLY A 936 23.04 51.87 7.48
N LYS A 937 22.48 51.30 6.41
CA LYS A 937 21.25 50.50 6.44
C LYS A 937 21.57 49.01 6.54
N GLY A 938 20.54 48.17 6.75
CA GLY A 938 20.66 46.72 6.77
C GLY A 938 21.28 46.13 8.05
N ARG A 939 21.28 46.90 9.15
CA ARG A 939 21.61 46.37 10.48
C ARG A 939 20.34 45.92 11.18
N PHE A 940 20.43 44.78 11.86
CA PHE A 940 19.31 44.27 12.65
C PHE A 940 19.16 45.04 13.97
N SER A 941 17.92 45.26 14.36
CA SER A 941 17.48 45.67 15.68
C SER A 941 16.66 44.54 16.28
N VAL A 942 17.10 44.01 17.43
CA VAL A 942 16.37 42.99 18.19
C VAL A 942 15.30 43.68 19.02
N ILE A 943 14.05 43.21 18.91
CA ILE A 943 12.88 43.83 19.56
C ILE A 943 12.20 42.95 20.59
N GLN A 944 12.41 41.63 20.55
CA GLN A 944 11.84 40.73 21.54
C GLN A 944 12.73 39.50 21.73
N TYR A 945 12.83 39.05 22.98
CA TYR A 945 13.51 37.82 23.39
C TYR A 945 12.66 37.08 24.42
N LYS A 946 12.31 35.84 24.13
CA LYS A 946 11.57 34.94 25.02
C LYS A 946 12.28 33.60 25.13
N ARG A 947 11.95 32.85 26.18
CA ARG A 947 12.40 31.47 26.40
C ARG A 947 11.19 30.62 26.72
N SER A 948 11.15 29.38 26.23
CA SER A 948 10.07 28.44 26.51
C SER A 948 10.00 28.05 27.99
N ASN A 949 11.14 28.06 28.67
CA ASN A 949 11.27 27.75 30.10
C ASN A 949 12.52 28.44 30.70
N LEU A 950 12.47 28.73 32.01
CA LEU A 950 13.62 29.20 32.79
C LEU A 950 14.29 28.01 33.48
N VAL A 951 15.17 27.34 32.75
CA VAL A 951 15.95 26.18 33.21
C VAL A 951 16.67 26.49 34.53
N SER A 952 16.38 25.71 35.56
CA SER A 952 17.11 25.73 36.83
C SER A 952 17.88 24.42 37.06
N GLU A 953 17.34 23.30 36.60
CA GLU A 953 17.93 21.97 36.82
C GLU A 953 18.52 21.37 35.53
N PRO A 954 19.59 20.56 35.60
CA PRO A 954 20.17 19.93 34.41
C PRO A 954 19.25 18.96 33.66
N TYR A 955 18.17 18.48 34.29
CA TYR A 955 17.16 17.64 33.64
C TYR A 955 16.20 18.45 32.75
N ASP A 956 16.05 19.75 33.00
CA ASP A 956 15.13 20.64 32.27
C ASP A 956 15.59 20.87 30.82
N PHE A 957 14.74 21.53 30.04
CA PHE A 957 15.08 22.00 28.70
C PHE A 957 14.43 23.35 28.42
N SER A 958 14.99 24.08 27.45
CA SER A 958 14.42 25.33 26.96
C SER A 958 14.78 25.57 25.51
N VAL A 959 13.93 26.31 24.82
CA VAL A 959 14.19 26.88 23.49
C VAL A 959 14.02 28.39 23.58
N SER A 960 14.97 29.12 23.03
CA SER A 960 14.92 30.59 22.96
C SER A 960 14.29 31.08 21.65
N TYR A 961 13.56 32.19 21.73
CA TYR A 961 12.84 32.81 20.62
C TYR A 961 13.23 34.28 20.51
N VAL A 962 13.61 34.73 19.31
CA VAL A 962 14.02 36.11 19.05
C VAL A 962 13.21 36.68 17.89
N SER A 963 12.80 37.93 18.03
CA SER A 963 12.30 38.74 16.92
C SER A 963 13.21 39.93 16.69
N ALA A 964 13.58 40.15 15.42
CA ALA A 964 14.41 41.26 14.99
C ALA A 964 13.96 41.79 13.63
N TYR A 965 14.33 43.03 13.30
CA TYR A 965 14.07 43.62 11.98
C TYR A 965 15.29 44.41 11.49
N ALA A 966 15.42 44.60 10.17
CA ALA A 966 16.41 45.49 9.56
C ALA A 966 15.74 46.42 8.54
N VAL A 967 16.12 47.69 8.58
CA VAL A 967 15.61 48.74 7.67
C VAL A 967 16.55 48.87 6.47
N LEU A 968 15.97 48.90 5.27
CA LEU A 968 16.70 48.97 3.98
C LEU A 968 16.46 50.25 3.18
#